data_AF-A0A7R9U9V8-F1
#
_entry.id   AF-A0A7R9U9V8-F1
#
_cell.length_a   1.000
_cell.length_b   1.000
_cell.length_c   1.000
_cell.angle_alpha   90.00
_cell.angle_beta   90.00
_cell.angle_gamma   90.00
#
_symmetry.space_group_name_H-M   'P 1'
#
loop_
_entity.id
_entity.type
_entity.pdbx_description
1 polymer ?
#
loop_
_entity_poly.entity_id
_entity_poly.type
_entity_poly.pdbx_seq_one_letter_code
_entity_poly.pdbx_strand_id
1 'polypeptide(L)'
;ISQRSVGASRRLPRPMRLIALLSLAAICGRARGRSAAFFVPGVAPQAWAEGDKLPLLVKSLESTKTQLPVSYYDFAFCRPKRVRAVAENLGEKLEGAALHRGPYPLEMLQSHPCEVLCENEVLAAQVEEFQKLIDRDYEVHFVLDGLPALRRRHSVVQRGFPVGFKAADDSRYFVFNHVLLTVLVHSAPEQYDGFRVVGFGVEPVSIDHDRKRREDHLSFGSKDEFLEVVKGANDKGIDIGWAEESFSVAEAAPLDISQEEAAGSMDEAITTLRTLHDKRPLPPADHVASEATTPSDGVDAALPPRPLETLASDPSPEARLDQHPQLGVEALQRTDATASSGLLPPEGLPAGQVLPAGQVPPPRSADALTNTGLAAGPGRRSLQEEEEPSQAQEIQRTCASRRPVNDAYFLMELRAAEEKSNILFSYEVVFEESLVPWADRWDVYLSLDDSDDIHYFSIMNSLLIVLFLTGVVAVIMARILHNDIQEYNREKLTAEERQEETGWKLLHGDVFRPPSTYPMLLSVCAGTGAQVLFMTFAVILMGLAGFLSPANKGGTLTSVIAFFVMSGSVAGYNSAQIYKLVKGKNWRMNIVLTATLFPGVVVGLFVILDMFLWGDNAATAIGWKTGLYLLSLWILVAAPLVCVGSWMGFKQPTIELPVKTNQIARVIPPGPNCADMTSLTAWYGHPVLSSLLSGILPFGAVCIELFTIMNALWLHQYYYIFGFLAVVVLILVATCAEIAIVMCYFQLCHEDYRWWWKAFLCCASSGVYMFAYAVWYFFEQLDIQGLIPTMIYFIYMGTICLTFTLLTGAIGFYACLWFVLKIFKELKVD
;
A
#
# COMPACT_ATOMS: atom_id res chain seq x y z
N ILE A 1 39.76 22.07 -44.46
CA ILE A 1 39.01 21.69 -45.69
C ILE A 1 38.29 20.36 -45.40
N SER A 2 36.97 20.27 -45.66
CA SER A 2 36.07 19.08 -45.54
C SER A 2 36.23 18.23 -44.25
N GLN A 3 35.46 18.45 -43.19
CA GLN A 3 34.11 17.88 -42.99
C GLN A 3 33.84 16.51 -43.63
N ARG A 4 33.49 15.53 -42.78
CA ARG A 4 32.38 14.59 -42.97
C ARG A 4 31.91 14.07 -41.61
N SER A 5 30.60 13.88 -41.45
CA SER A 5 29.91 13.65 -40.18
C SER A 5 29.19 12.29 -40.13
N VAL A 6 28.44 12.06 -39.05
CA VAL A 6 27.37 11.04 -38.85
C VAL A 6 27.77 9.70 -38.20
N GLY A 7 27.36 9.55 -36.94
CA GLY A 7 26.40 8.49 -36.58
C GLY A 7 26.88 7.08 -36.24
N ALA A 8 27.85 6.91 -35.33
CA ALA A 8 28.16 5.59 -34.76
C ALA A 8 27.21 5.23 -33.60
N SER A 9 26.07 4.59 -33.91
CA SER A 9 25.18 3.96 -32.92
C SER A 9 25.95 2.95 -32.05
N ARG A 10 25.97 3.16 -30.73
CA ARG A 10 26.63 2.26 -29.75
C ARG A 10 25.93 0.91 -29.70
N ARG A 11 26.42 -0.07 -30.45
CA ARG A 11 25.91 -1.45 -30.44
C ARG A 11 26.39 -2.17 -29.17
N LEU A 12 25.45 -2.72 -28.37
CA LEU A 12 25.77 -3.65 -27.27
C LEU A 12 26.75 -4.76 -27.73
N PRO A 13 27.65 -5.22 -26.84
CA PRO A 13 28.62 -6.26 -27.18
C PRO A 13 27.94 -7.57 -27.60
N ARG A 14 28.51 -8.26 -28.59
CA ARG A 14 27.96 -9.48 -29.21
C ARG A 14 27.45 -10.56 -28.24
N PRO A 15 28.16 -10.96 -27.16
CA PRO A 15 27.62 -11.96 -26.24
C PRO A 15 26.39 -11.46 -25.46
N MET A 16 26.33 -10.16 -25.13
CA MET A 16 25.19 -9.57 -24.42
C MET A 16 23.98 -9.40 -25.33
N ARG A 17 24.19 -9.09 -26.61
CA ARG A 17 23.14 -9.18 -27.64
C ARG A 17 22.67 -10.62 -27.83
N LEU A 18 23.56 -11.60 -27.84
CA LEU A 18 23.19 -13.00 -27.99
C LEU A 18 22.40 -13.48 -26.78
N ILE A 19 22.80 -13.14 -25.54
CA ILE A 19 22.06 -13.49 -24.32
C ILE A 19 20.71 -12.77 -24.25
N ALA A 20 20.65 -11.48 -24.59
CA ALA A 20 19.39 -10.72 -24.61
C ALA A 20 18.44 -11.16 -25.75
N LEU A 21 18.97 -11.55 -26.91
CA LEU A 21 18.17 -12.12 -28.00
C LEU A 21 17.79 -13.58 -27.74
N LEU A 22 18.60 -14.36 -27.03
CA LEU A 22 18.24 -15.73 -26.62
C LEU A 22 17.24 -15.71 -25.45
N SER A 23 17.28 -14.74 -24.54
CA SER A 23 16.23 -14.57 -23.54
C SER A 23 14.94 -14.07 -24.17
N LEU A 24 14.96 -13.04 -25.05
CA LEU A 24 13.77 -12.66 -25.81
C LEU A 24 13.26 -13.78 -26.71
N ALA A 25 14.13 -14.55 -27.37
CA ALA A 25 13.71 -15.67 -28.23
C ALA A 25 13.26 -16.90 -27.44
N ALA A 26 13.72 -17.09 -26.19
CA ALA A 26 13.15 -18.11 -25.30
C ALA A 26 11.75 -17.72 -24.79
N ILE A 27 11.50 -16.41 -24.59
CA ILE A 27 10.20 -15.86 -24.22
C ILE A 27 9.22 -15.88 -25.41
N CYS A 28 9.62 -15.35 -26.57
CA CYS A 28 8.77 -15.31 -27.77
C CYS A 28 8.69 -16.65 -28.53
N GLY A 29 9.73 -17.49 -28.46
CA GLY A 29 9.84 -18.73 -29.26
C GLY A 29 8.93 -19.87 -28.83
N ARG A 30 8.20 -19.74 -27.71
CA ARG A 30 7.16 -20.68 -27.30
C ARG A 30 5.74 -20.24 -27.71
N ALA A 31 5.55 -19.02 -28.18
CA ALA A 31 4.24 -18.45 -28.52
C ALA A 31 3.72 -18.84 -29.92
N ARG A 32 3.93 -20.08 -30.37
CA ARG A 32 3.43 -20.57 -31.66
C ARG A 32 2.77 -21.95 -31.54
N GLY A 33 1.71 -22.01 -30.73
CA GLY A 33 0.94 -23.23 -30.51
C GLY A 33 -0.43 -22.97 -29.89
N ARG A 34 -1.39 -22.53 -30.72
CA ARG A 34 -2.80 -22.22 -30.39
C ARG A 34 -3.01 -21.08 -29.38
N SER A 35 -4.09 -20.33 -29.54
CA SER A 35 -4.51 -19.29 -28.60
C SER A 35 -5.15 -19.91 -27.35
N ALA A 36 -4.34 -20.60 -26.55
CA ALA A 36 -4.66 -20.74 -25.13
C ALA A 36 -4.34 -19.39 -24.49
N ALA A 37 -5.35 -18.73 -23.90
CA ALA A 37 -5.13 -17.51 -23.15
C ALA A 37 -4.10 -17.79 -22.04
N PHE A 38 -3.04 -16.97 -21.99
CA PHE A 38 -1.97 -17.11 -21.02
C PHE A 38 -2.45 -16.59 -19.66
N PHE A 39 -3.25 -17.39 -18.97
CA PHE A 39 -3.65 -17.11 -17.60
C PHE A 39 -2.47 -17.29 -16.65
N VAL A 40 -2.30 -16.33 -15.75
CA VAL A 40 -1.39 -16.49 -14.60
C VAL A 40 -1.92 -17.62 -13.73
N PRO A 41 -1.07 -18.56 -13.25
CA PRO A 41 -1.49 -19.56 -12.27
C PRO A 41 -2.15 -18.89 -11.06
N GLY A 42 -3.34 -19.36 -10.67
CA GLY A 42 -4.16 -18.75 -9.61
C GLY A 42 -5.20 -17.73 -10.08
N VAL A 43 -5.17 -17.29 -11.35
CA VAL A 43 -6.12 -16.29 -11.91
C VAL A 43 -6.88 -16.83 -13.14
N ALA A 44 -6.87 -18.16 -13.35
CA ALA A 44 -7.64 -18.78 -14.43
C ALA A 44 -9.13 -18.89 -14.03
N PRO A 45 -10.09 -18.65 -14.94
CA PRO A 45 -11.52 -18.80 -14.65
C PRO A 45 -11.85 -20.25 -14.32
N GLN A 46 -12.32 -20.50 -13.09
CA GLN A 46 -12.85 -21.80 -12.70
C GLN A 46 -14.37 -21.82 -12.92
N ALA A 47 -14.82 -22.73 -13.79
CA ALA A 47 -16.22 -23.07 -13.92
C ALA A 47 -16.55 -24.24 -12.97
N TRP A 48 -17.71 -24.18 -12.34
CA TRP A 48 -18.20 -25.12 -11.35
C TRP A 48 -19.50 -25.76 -11.85
N ALA A 49 -19.66 -27.06 -11.68
CA ALA A 49 -20.92 -27.74 -11.92
C ALA A 49 -21.89 -27.53 -10.73
N GLU A 50 -23.19 -27.73 -10.96
CA GLU A 50 -24.19 -27.79 -9.90
C GLU A 50 -23.81 -28.88 -8.87
N GLY A 51 -23.82 -28.53 -7.59
CA GLY A 51 -23.39 -29.41 -6.49
C GLY A 51 -21.87 -29.58 -6.32
N ASP A 52 -21.02 -28.91 -7.10
CA ASP A 52 -19.58 -28.89 -6.80
C ASP A 52 -19.30 -28.16 -5.48
N LYS A 53 -18.32 -28.68 -4.71
CA LYS A 53 -17.96 -28.12 -3.40
C LYS A 53 -17.13 -26.85 -3.56
N LEU A 54 -17.71 -25.72 -3.19
CA LEU A 54 -17.11 -24.39 -3.33
C LEU A 54 -16.33 -24.04 -2.04
N PRO A 55 -14.98 -23.99 -2.06
CA PRO A 55 -14.19 -23.83 -0.86
C PRO A 55 -14.15 -22.37 -0.39
N LEU A 56 -14.97 -22.01 0.61
CA LEU A 56 -14.81 -20.76 1.32
C LEU A 56 -13.48 -20.76 2.09
N LEU A 57 -12.71 -19.68 1.93
CA LEU A 57 -11.47 -19.43 2.65
C LEU A 57 -11.66 -18.29 3.65
N VAL A 58 -10.95 -18.35 4.76
CA VAL A 58 -10.95 -17.34 5.83
C VAL A 58 -9.53 -16.81 5.98
N LYS A 59 -9.37 -15.48 6.00
CA LYS A 59 -8.11 -14.80 6.25
C LYS A 59 -7.87 -14.68 7.77
N SER A 60 -6.64 -14.39 8.19
CA SER A 60 -6.37 -13.77 9.50
C SER A 60 -7.31 -12.57 9.71
N LEU A 61 -7.76 -12.36 10.96
CA LEU A 61 -8.53 -11.17 11.33
C LEU A 61 -7.61 -9.94 11.23
N GLU A 62 -8.10 -8.86 10.64
CA GLU A 62 -7.34 -7.60 10.49
C GLU A 62 -8.04 -6.46 11.25
N SER A 63 -7.30 -5.41 11.57
CA SER A 63 -7.80 -4.27 12.36
C SER A 63 -7.06 -3.01 11.94
N THR A 64 -7.82 -1.94 11.67
CA THR A 64 -7.26 -0.63 11.32
C THR A 64 -6.54 0.03 12.50
N LYS A 65 -6.94 -0.29 13.74
CA LYS A 65 -6.34 0.22 14.98
C LYS A 65 -5.05 -0.49 15.38
N THR A 66 -4.96 -1.80 15.18
CA THR A 66 -3.76 -2.56 15.62
C THR A 66 -2.83 -2.93 14.48
N GLN A 67 -3.28 -2.94 13.22
CA GLN A 67 -2.44 -3.29 12.06
C GLN A 67 -1.71 -4.65 12.22
N LEU A 68 -2.25 -5.54 13.07
CA LEU A 68 -1.60 -6.76 13.52
C LEU A 68 -2.54 -7.94 13.28
N PRO A 69 -2.44 -8.64 12.14
CA PRO A 69 -3.32 -9.77 11.89
C PRO A 69 -3.13 -10.90 12.90
N VAL A 70 -4.25 -11.47 13.34
CA VAL A 70 -4.33 -12.61 14.27
C VAL A 70 -5.10 -13.77 13.62
N SER A 71 -4.80 -15.03 13.96
CA SER A 71 -5.44 -16.15 13.26
C SER A 71 -6.90 -16.29 13.66
N TYR A 72 -7.78 -16.49 12.67
CA TYR A 72 -9.19 -16.80 12.90
C TYR A 72 -9.41 -18.02 13.81
N TYR A 73 -8.48 -19.00 13.78
CA TYR A 73 -8.60 -20.24 14.55
C TYR A 73 -7.91 -20.24 15.93
N ASP A 74 -7.36 -19.10 16.35
CA ASP A 74 -6.82 -18.95 17.72
C ASP A 74 -7.94 -18.63 18.72
N PHE A 75 -9.06 -18.06 18.26
CA PHE A 75 -10.26 -17.74 19.04
C PHE A 75 -11.34 -18.82 18.90
N ALA A 76 -12.37 -18.78 19.75
CA ALA A 76 -13.43 -19.79 19.83
C ALA A 76 -14.51 -19.69 18.72
N PHE A 77 -14.08 -19.53 17.46
CA PHE A 77 -14.92 -19.72 16.27
C PHE A 77 -15.03 -21.21 15.88
N CYS A 78 -15.92 -21.55 14.94
CA CYS A 78 -16.05 -22.93 14.44
C CYS A 78 -14.79 -23.41 13.71
N ARG A 79 -14.25 -24.56 14.12
CA ARG A 79 -12.99 -25.11 13.59
C ARG A 79 -13.20 -26.39 12.79
N PRO A 80 -12.71 -26.49 11.54
CA PRO A 80 -12.75 -27.74 10.79
C PRO A 80 -11.79 -28.78 11.38
N LYS A 81 -12.11 -30.08 11.23
CA LYS A 81 -11.33 -31.22 11.77
C LYS A 81 -9.82 -31.20 11.45
N ARG A 82 -9.42 -30.51 10.37
CA ARG A 82 -8.02 -30.20 10.05
C ARG A 82 -7.92 -28.81 9.42
N VAL A 83 -7.40 -27.85 10.18
CA VAL A 83 -7.00 -26.54 9.64
C VAL A 83 -5.82 -26.76 8.68
N ARG A 84 -6.00 -26.40 7.41
CA ARG A 84 -4.95 -26.37 6.38
C ARG A 84 -4.83 -24.93 5.88
N ALA A 85 -3.61 -24.40 5.93
CA ALA A 85 -3.27 -23.16 5.26
C ALA A 85 -3.24 -23.39 3.74
N VAL A 86 -3.76 -22.42 2.99
CA VAL A 86 -3.78 -22.33 1.53
C VAL A 86 -2.99 -21.07 1.18
N ALA A 87 -1.66 -21.14 1.36
CA ALA A 87 -0.74 -20.09 0.94
C ALA A 87 -0.10 -20.51 -0.38
N GLU A 88 -0.28 -19.72 -1.44
CA GLU A 88 0.12 -20.07 -2.80
C GLU A 88 1.33 -19.27 -3.31
N ASN A 89 1.77 -18.21 -2.61
CA ASN A 89 3.03 -17.56 -2.93
C ASN A 89 3.81 -16.97 -1.72
N LEU A 90 4.99 -16.38 -2.01
CA LEU A 90 5.89 -15.81 -1.02
C LEU A 90 5.34 -14.50 -0.42
N GLY A 91 4.68 -13.67 -1.23
CA GLY A 91 4.13 -12.38 -0.83
C GLY A 91 3.04 -12.54 0.23
N GLU A 92 2.04 -13.38 -0.03
CA GLU A 92 0.98 -13.72 0.94
C GLU A 92 1.56 -14.17 2.30
N LYS A 93 2.67 -14.93 2.25
CA LYS A 93 3.34 -15.46 3.43
C LYS A 93 4.13 -14.40 4.21
N LEU A 94 4.55 -13.32 3.57
CA LEU A 94 5.24 -12.18 4.19
C LEU A 94 4.27 -11.09 4.65
N GLU A 95 3.10 -11.00 4.03
CA GLU A 95 1.97 -10.17 4.46
C GLU A 95 1.31 -10.70 5.76
N GLY A 96 1.69 -11.90 6.26
CA GLY A 96 1.08 -12.54 7.43
C GLY A 96 -0.36 -13.03 7.20
N ALA A 97 -0.87 -12.85 5.99
CA ALA A 97 -2.23 -13.19 5.55
C ALA A 97 -2.36 -14.68 5.23
N ALA A 98 -2.26 -15.54 6.25
CA ALA A 98 -2.51 -16.96 6.09
C ALA A 98 -4.00 -17.19 5.76
N LEU A 99 -4.30 -17.51 4.49
CA LEU A 99 -5.61 -18.04 4.12
C LEU A 99 -5.74 -19.48 4.62
N HIS A 100 -6.88 -19.78 5.23
CA HIS A 100 -7.21 -21.13 5.70
C HIS A 100 -8.56 -21.57 5.12
N ARG A 101 -8.77 -22.87 4.96
CA ARG A 101 -10.11 -23.39 4.61
C ARG A 101 -11.10 -23.11 5.73
N GLY A 102 -12.22 -22.46 5.40
CA GLY A 102 -13.33 -22.22 6.32
C GLY A 102 -14.05 -23.52 6.71
N PRO A 103 -14.85 -23.48 7.79
CA PRO A 103 -15.70 -24.60 8.20
C PRO A 103 -16.97 -24.77 7.33
N TYR A 104 -17.36 -23.75 6.56
CA TYR A 104 -18.61 -23.69 5.78
C TYR A 104 -18.61 -24.66 4.59
N PRO A 105 -19.56 -25.63 4.52
CA PRO A 105 -19.60 -26.64 3.47
C PRO A 105 -20.44 -26.20 2.25
N LEU A 106 -20.06 -25.11 1.59
CA LEU A 106 -20.82 -24.58 0.46
C LEU A 106 -20.79 -25.53 -0.77
N GLU A 107 -21.95 -25.74 -1.40
CA GLU A 107 -22.10 -26.48 -2.65
C GLU A 107 -22.78 -25.59 -3.71
N MET A 108 -22.27 -25.60 -4.94
CA MET A 108 -22.69 -24.67 -6.00
C MET A 108 -24.19 -24.82 -6.33
N LEU A 109 -24.91 -23.69 -6.33
CA LEU A 109 -26.38 -23.57 -6.49
C LEU A 109 -27.24 -24.24 -5.39
N GLN A 110 -26.65 -24.79 -4.33
CA GLN A 110 -27.41 -25.29 -3.19
C GLN A 110 -27.56 -24.19 -2.13
N SER A 111 -28.69 -23.48 -2.19
CA SER A 111 -29.06 -22.50 -1.15
C SER A 111 -29.51 -23.22 0.12
N HIS A 112 -28.84 -22.94 1.25
CA HIS A 112 -29.19 -23.51 2.56
C HIS A 112 -29.79 -22.41 3.45
N PRO A 113 -31.10 -22.44 3.73
CA PRO A 113 -31.73 -21.47 4.64
C PRO A 113 -31.40 -21.80 6.10
N CYS A 114 -30.51 -20.99 6.70
CA CYS A 114 -30.20 -20.98 8.13
C CYS A 114 -29.81 -22.38 8.71
N GLU A 115 -28.61 -22.84 8.37
CA GLU A 115 -28.01 -24.09 8.87
C GLU A 115 -27.06 -23.83 10.06
N VAL A 116 -26.95 -24.81 10.97
CA VAL A 116 -26.01 -24.78 12.11
C VAL A 116 -24.62 -25.19 11.67
N LEU A 117 -23.63 -24.34 11.95
CA LEU A 117 -22.23 -24.59 11.64
C LEU A 117 -21.53 -25.36 12.77
N CYS A 118 -21.65 -24.87 14.00
CA CYS A 118 -21.20 -25.56 15.21
C CYS A 118 -21.79 -24.92 16.48
N GLU A 119 -21.71 -25.62 17.60
CA GLU A 119 -21.88 -25.06 18.94
C GLU A 119 -20.52 -25.07 19.65
N ASN A 120 -20.13 -23.94 20.22
CA ASN A 120 -18.91 -23.80 21.01
C ASN A 120 -19.27 -23.40 22.44
N GLU A 121 -18.84 -24.19 23.43
CA GLU A 121 -18.80 -23.74 24.82
C GLU A 121 -17.64 -22.74 24.98
N VAL A 122 -17.94 -21.52 25.41
CA VAL A 122 -16.95 -20.43 25.56
C VAL A 122 -16.74 -20.15 27.05
N LEU A 123 -15.46 -20.11 27.45
CA LEU A 123 -15.03 -19.82 28.82
C LEU A 123 -14.93 -18.30 29.03
N ALA A 124 -15.07 -17.82 30.27
CA ALA A 124 -14.97 -16.39 30.60
C ALA A 124 -13.69 -15.71 30.06
N ALA A 125 -12.54 -16.40 30.05
CA ALA A 125 -11.30 -15.88 29.46
C ALA A 125 -11.39 -15.68 27.93
N GLN A 126 -12.12 -16.54 27.23
CA GLN A 126 -12.35 -16.43 25.78
C GLN A 126 -13.41 -15.36 25.46
N VAL A 127 -14.37 -15.15 26.36
CA VAL A 127 -15.29 -14.00 26.29
C VAL A 127 -14.48 -12.69 26.36
N GLU A 128 -13.52 -12.58 27.30
CA GLU A 128 -12.61 -11.43 27.41
C GLU A 128 -11.75 -11.24 26.15
N GLU A 129 -11.32 -12.32 25.49
CA GLU A 129 -10.64 -12.27 24.19
C GLU A 129 -11.53 -11.71 23.07
N PHE A 130 -12.79 -12.14 22.97
CA PHE A 130 -13.75 -11.56 22.02
C PHE A 130 -14.04 -10.08 22.30
N GLN A 131 -14.19 -9.68 23.57
CA GLN A 131 -14.37 -8.27 23.94
C GLN A 131 -13.17 -7.42 23.49
N LYS A 132 -11.94 -7.91 23.70
CA LYS A 132 -10.71 -7.27 23.20
C LYS A 132 -10.64 -7.18 21.68
N LEU A 133 -11.19 -8.16 20.94
CA LEU A 133 -11.29 -8.08 19.47
C LEU A 133 -12.27 -6.98 19.03
N ILE A 134 -13.40 -6.84 19.74
CA ILE A 134 -14.44 -5.84 19.45
C ILE A 134 -13.93 -4.42 19.74
N ASP A 135 -13.32 -4.17 20.90
CA ASP A 135 -12.74 -2.85 21.25
C ASP A 135 -11.66 -2.37 20.25
N ARG A 136 -10.91 -3.34 19.71
CA ARG A 136 -9.79 -3.12 18.77
C ARG A 136 -10.23 -3.14 17.30
N ASP A 137 -11.52 -3.17 17.01
CA ASP A 137 -12.08 -3.13 15.66
C ASP A 137 -11.50 -4.21 14.73
N TYR A 138 -11.44 -5.46 15.20
CA TYR A 138 -11.07 -6.59 14.35
C TYR A 138 -12.22 -7.00 13.42
N GLU A 139 -11.87 -7.22 12.15
CA GLU A 139 -12.77 -7.64 11.08
C GLU A 139 -12.41 -9.04 10.58
N VAL A 140 -13.46 -9.78 10.21
CA VAL A 140 -13.42 -11.10 9.59
C VAL A 140 -13.47 -10.92 8.07
N HIS A 141 -12.45 -11.41 7.36
CA HIS A 141 -12.43 -11.39 5.90
C HIS A 141 -12.56 -12.81 5.33
N PHE A 142 -13.72 -13.09 4.72
CA PHE A 142 -13.94 -14.29 3.93
C PHE A 142 -13.52 -14.07 2.47
N VAL A 143 -13.19 -15.18 1.80
CA VAL A 143 -12.76 -15.23 0.40
C VAL A 143 -13.43 -16.42 -0.29
N LEU A 144 -13.98 -16.19 -1.49
CA LEU A 144 -14.63 -17.19 -2.31
C LEU A 144 -14.20 -17.03 -3.78
N ASP A 145 -13.70 -18.09 -4.41
CA ASP A 145 -13.18 -18.06 -5.80
C ASP A 145 -12.17 -16.91 -6.10
N GLY A 146 -11.41 -16.51 -5.08
CA GLY A 146 -10.47 -15.40 -5.12
C GLY A 146 -11.05 -14.05 -4.68
N LEU A 147 -12.36 -13.82 -4.83
CA LEU A 147 -13.05 -12.59 -4.43
C LEU A 147 -13.11 -12.48 -2.89
N PRO A 148 -12.92 -11.29 -2.29
CA PRO A 148 -13.24 -11.06 -0.89
C PRO A 148 -14.76 -10.96 -0.69
N ALA A 149 -15.23 -11.09 0.54
CA ALA A 149 -16.62 -10.82 0.87
C ALA A 149 -16.87 -9.30 1.00
N LEU A 150 -17.96 -8.81 0.40
CA LEU A 150 -18.42 -7.42 0.54
C LEU A 150 -19.59 -7.32 1.50
N ARG A 151 -19.63 -6.24 2.29
CA ARG A 151 -20.73 -5.87 3.18
C ARG A 151 -21.18 -4.46 2.83
N ARG A 152 -22.48 -4.28 2.59
CA ARG A 152 -23.05 -2.95 2.34
C ARG A 152 -23.33 -2.23 3.67
N ARG A 153 -23.06 -0.93 3.71
CA ARG A 153 -23.42 0.03 4.78
C ARG A 153 -24.08 1.23 4.10
N HIS A 154 -25.41 1.24 4.02
CA HIS A 154 -26.16 2.23 3.24
C HIS A 154 -25.65 2.30 1.77
N SER A 155 -25.08 3.42 1.32
CA SER A 155 -24.46 3.55 -0.01
C SER A 155 -23.03 3.01 -0.07
N VAL A 156 -22.30 2.97 1.05
CA VAL A 156 -20.88 2.61 1.11
C VAL A 156 -20.72 1.11 1.18
N VAL A 157 -19.83 0.53 0.38
CA VAL A 157 -19.55 -0.91 0.40
C VAL A 157 -18.16 -1.16 1.02
N GLN A 158 -18.14 -1.99 2.06
CA GLN A 158 -16.94 -2.36 2.82
C GLN A 158 -16.59 -3.83 2.59
N ARG A 159 -15.41 -4.27 3.03
CA ARG A 159 -14.91 -5.63 2.79
C ARG A 159 -14.75 -6.38 4.10
N GLY A 160 -15.33 -7.57 4.19
CA GLY A 160 -15.48 -8.28 5.47
C GLY A 160 -16.49 -7.63 6.39
N PHE A 161 -16.47 -8.05 7.66
CA PHE A 161 -17.40 -7.62 8.69
C PHE A 161 -16.73 -7.63 10.06
N PRO A 162 -17.10 -6.73 10.99
CA PRO A 162 -16.54 -6.74 12.35
C PRO A 162 -16.88 -8.05 13.07
N VAL A 163 -16.01 -8.49 14.00
CA VAL A 163 -16.25 -9.68 14.85
C VAL A 163 -17.51 -9.54 15.71
N GLY A 164 -17.85 -8.31 16.08
CA GLY A 164 -18.98 -7.96 16.93
C GLY A 164 -19.12 -6.44 17.02
N PHE A 165 -19.99 -5.98 17.92
CA PHE A 165 -20.13 -4.57 18.24
C PHE A 165 -20.34 -4.37 19.75
N LYS A 166 -20.22 -3.12 20.18
CA LYS A 166 -20.35 -2.69 21.57
C LYS A 166 -21.52 -1.72 21.66
N ALA A 167 -22.28 -1.79 22.75
CA ALA A 167 -23.30 -0.78 23.03
C ALA A 167 -22.66 0.59 23.32
N ALA A 168 -23.39 1.67 23.08
CA ALA A 168 -22.90 3.02 23.40
C ALA A 168 -22.72 3.28 24.92
N ASP A 169 -23.19 2.37 25.77
CA ASP A 169 -22.97 2.36 27.23
C ASP A 169 -21.57 1.86 27.65
N ASP A 170 -20.73 1.43 26.69
CA ASP A 170 -19.39 0.89 26.88
C ASP A 170 -19.29 -0.39 27.77
N SER A 171 -20.42 -0.97 28.17
CA SER A 171 -20.52 -2.08 29.11
C SER A 171 -20.94 -3.42 28.49
N ARG A 172 -21.76 -3.38 27.43
CA ARG A 172 -22.29 -4.58 26.75
C ARG A 172 -21.63 -4.82 25.40
N TYR A 173 -21.34 -6.08 25.12
CA TYR A 173 -20.70 -6.55 23.89
C TYR A 173 -21.58 -7.59 23.22
N PHE A 174 -21.68 -7.53 21.90
CA PHE A 174 -22.47 -8.45 21.09
C PHE A 174 -21.60 -9.07 20.00
N VAL A 175 -21.75 -10.37 19.76
CA VAL A 175 -20.95 -11.12 18.77
C VAL A 175 -21.76 -11.43 17.52
N PHE A 176 -21.11 -11.41 16.36
CA PHE A 176 -21.70 -11.91 15.11
C PHE A 176 -21.49 -13.42 14.99
N ASN A 177 -22.54 -14.16 15.30
CA ASN A 177 -22.56 -15.62 15.29
C ASN A 177 -23.37 -16.21 14.12
N HIS A 178 -24.16 -15.40 13.41
CA HIS A 178 -24.80 -15.78 12.16
C HIS A 178 -24.24 -14.97 10.99
N VAL A 179 -24.05 -15.63 9.84
CA VAL A 179 -23.63 -14.98 8.60
C VAL A 179 -24.53 -15.38 7.44
N LEU A 180 -25.12 -14.39 6.79
CA LEU A 180 -25.81 -14.54 5.52
C LEU A 180 -24.77 -14.34 4.40
N LEU A 181 -24.62 -15.34 3.54
CA LEU A 181 -23.69 -15.36 2.42
C LEU A 181 -24.47 -15.30 1.11
N THR A 182 -24.20 -14.30 0.28
CA THR A 182 -24.80 -14.23 -1.06
C THR A 182 -23.74 -14.40 -2.13
N VAL A 183 -23.94 -15.37 -3.01
CA VAL A 183 -22.98 -15.72 -4.07
C VAL A 183 -23.62 -15.38 -5.42
N LEU A 184 -23.07 -14.36 -6.09
CA LEU A 184 -23.47 -14.03 -7.45
C LEU A 184 -22.79 -14.99 -8.42
N VAL A 185 -23.58 -15.65 -9.26
CA VAL A 185 -23.11 -16.58 -10.28
C VAL A 185 -23.50 -16.13 -11.68
N HIS A 186 -22.61 -16.36 -12.64
CA HIS A 186 -22.86 -16.07 -14.06
C HIS A 186 -22.80 -17.36 -14.88
N SER A 187 -23.85 -17.60 -15.68
CA SER A 187 -23.93 -18.69 -16.65
C SER A 187 -23.80 -18.16 -18.07
N ALA A 188 -22.99 -18.82 -18.91
CA ALA A 188 -22.83 -18.45 -20.31
C ALA A 188 -22.60 -19.71 -21.17
N PRO A 189 -23.66 -20.51 -21.41
CA PRO A 189 -23.55 -21.83 -22.05
C PRO A 189 -23.02 -21.81 -23.48
N GLU A 190 -23.01 -20.65 -24.16
CA GLU A 190 -22.37 -20.48 -25.47
C GLU A 190 -20.83 -20.42 -25.40
N GLN A 191 -20.27 -20.12 -24.22
CA GLN A 191 -18.83 -19.91 -24.01
C GLN A 191 -18.18 -20.98 -23.12
N TYR A 192 -18.91 -21.50 -22.12
CA TYR A 192 -18.44 -22.53 -21.21
C TYR A 192 -19.59 -23.26 -20.53
N ASP A 193 -19.38 -24.54 -20.20
CA ASP A 193 -20.31 -25.31 -19.38
C ASP A 193 -20.13 -24.98 -17.89
N GLY A 194 -21.24 -24.87 -17.15
CA GLY A 194 -21.27 -24.61 -15.72
C GLY A 194 -21.36 -23.13 -15.33
N PHE A 195 -21.15 -22.86 -14.04
CA PHE A 195 -21.34 -21.55 -13.41
C PHE A 195 -20.01 -20.96 -12.95
N ARG A 196 -19.85 -19.64 -13.03
CA ARG A 196 -18.69 -18.91 -12.50
C ARG A 196 -19.12 -17.94 -11.41
N VAL A 197 -18.34 -17.83 -10.34
CA VAL A 197 -18.60 -16.85 -9.28
C VAL A 197 -18.14 -15.47 -9.75
N VAL A 198 -19.04 -14.49 -9.67
CA VAL A 198 -18.81 -13.11 -10.12
C VAL A 198 -19.02 -12.06 -9.04
N GLY A 199 -19.51 -12.46 -7.86
CA GLY A 199 -19.63 -11.58 -6.70
C GLY A 199 -19.85 -12.38 -5.43
N PHE A 200 -19.46 -11.82 -4.29
CA PHE A 200 -19.59 -12.45 -3.00
C PHE A 200 -19.92 -11.41 -1.91
N GLY A 201 -21.14 -11.47 -1.40
CA GLY A 201 -21.65 -10.65 -0.30
C GLY A 201 -21.68 -11.39 1.03
N VAL A 202 -21.54 -10.65 2.13
CA VAL A 202 -21.73 -11.12 3.50
C VAL A 202 -22.50 -10.10 4.33
N GLU A 203 -23.54 -10.57 5.01
CA GLU A 203 -24.32 -9.79 5.97
C GLU A 203 -24.19 -10.46 7.36
N PRO A 204 -23.59 -9.77 8.36
CA PRO A 204 -23.42 -10.30 9.69
C PRO A 204 -24.69 -10.09 10.54
N VAL A 205 -25.14 -11.14 11.24
CA VAL A 205 -26.32 -11.10 12.12
C VAL A 205 -25.96 -11.66 13.51
N SER A 206 -26.41 -10.98 14.56
CA SER A 206 -26.23 -11.42 15.95
C SER A 206 -27.53 -12.03 16.45
N ILE A 207 -27.50 -13.31 16.86
CA ILE A 207 -28.70 -14.09 17.21
C ILE A 207 -28.45 -14.93 18.47
N ASP A 208 -29.16 -14.67 19.57
CA ASP A 208 -29.33 -15.68 20.61
C ASP A 208 -30.33 -16.74 20.11
N HIS A 209 -29.87 -17.97 20.03
CA HIS A 209 -30.68 -19.12 19.61
C HIS A 209 -31.38 -19.82 20.79
N ASP A 210 -31.06 -19.46 22.03
CA ASP A 210 -31.70 -20.00 23.24
C ASP A 210 -33.05 -19.31 23.49
N ARG A 211 -34.14 -20.09 23.51
CA ARG A 211 -35.48 -19.54 23.70
C ARG A 211 -35.75 -19.08 25.14
N LYS A 212 -35.17 -19.75 26.15
CA LYS A 212 -35.39 -19.40 27.56
C LYS A 212 -34.71 -18.07 27.89
N ARG A 213 -33.47 -17.89 27.42
CA ARG A 213 -32.76 -16.59 27.51
C ARG A 213 -33.54 -15.47 26.82
N ARG A 214 -34.06 -15.69 25.60
CA ARG A 214 -34.90 -14.69 24.90
C ARG A 214 -36.19 -14.33 25.65
N GLU A 215 -36.84 -15.28 26.30
CA GLU A 215 -38.03 -15.02 27.13
C GLU A 215 -37.67 -14.24 28.42
N ASP A 216 -36.47 -14.44 29.00
CA ASP A 216 -35.91 -13.62 30.09
C ASP A 216 -35.34 -12.26 29.62
N HIS A 217 -34.98 -12.10 28.35
CA HIS A 217 -34.39 -10.88 27.76
C HIS A 217 -35.43 -9.89 27.20
N LEU A 218 -36.70 -10.06 27.57
CA LEU A 218 -37.82 -9.19 27.17
C LEU A 218 -37.83 -7.81 27.84
N SER A 219 -36.72 -7.39 28.46
CA SER A 219 -36.55 -6.05 29.03
C SER A 219 -35.14 -5.48 28.81
N PHE A 220 -34.96 -4.74 27.72
CA PHE A 220 -34.31 -3.44 27.88
C PHE A 220 -35.14 -2.66 28.91
N GLY A 221 -34.52 -2.22 30.01
CA GLY A 221 -35.20 -1.56 31.12
C GLY A 221 -35.82 -0.22 30.72
N SER A 222 -35.32 0.40 29.65
CA SER A 222 -35.89 1.60 29.04
C SER A 222 -35.76 1.61 27.51
N LYS A 223 -36.49 2.53 26.87
CA LYS A 223 -36.33 2.83 25.44
C LYS A 223 -34.95 3.44 25.13
N ASP A 224 -34.35 4.15 26.08
CA ASP A 224 -33.08 4.82 25.91
C ASP A 224 -31.93 3.80 25.85
N GLU A 225 -32.02 2.73 26.66
CA GLU A 225 -31.08 1.61 26.66
C GLU A 225 -31.08 0.86 25.31
N PHE A 226 -32.25 0.69 24.68
CA PHE A 226 -32.37 0.18 23.30
C PHE A 226 -31.72 1.13 22.29
N LEU A 227 -31.93 2.44 22.42
CA LEU A 227 -31.33 3.44 21.53
C LEU A 227 -29.80 3.47 21.63
N GLU A 228 -29.22 3.19 22.79
CA GLU A 228 -27.76 3.08 22.98
C GLU A 228 -27.15 1.85 22.30
N VAL A 229 -27.86 0.71 22.31
CA VAL A 229 -27.44 -0.50 21.55
C VAL A 229 -27.55 -0.25 20.05
N VAL A 230 -28.68 0.30 19.58
CA VAL A 230 -28.88 0.68 18.17
C VAL A 230 -27.83 1.69 17.72
N LYS A 231 -27.46 2.66 18.56
CA LYS A 231 -26.41 3.64 18.23
C LYS A 231 -25.04 2.97 18.04
N GLY A 232 -24.63 2.11 18.97
CA GLY A 232 -23.36 1.38 18.87
C GLY A 232 -23.28 0.47 17.63
N ALA A 233 -24.41 -0.13 17.24
CA ALA A 233 -24.55 -0.89 16.01
C ALA A 233 -24.48 -0.01 14.74
N ASN A 234 -25.23 1.10 14.72
CA ASN A 234 -25.23 2.06 13.61
C ASN A 234 -23.86 2.73 13.41
N ASP A 235 -23.09 2.96 14.48
CA ASP A 235 -21.72 3.48 14.42
C ASP A 235 -20.78 2.50 13.69
N LYS A 236 -20.98 1.19 13.87
CA LYS A 236 -20.35 0.10 13.08
C LYS A 236 -21.02 -0.17 11.73
N GLY A 237 -22.10 0.54 11.43
CA GLY A 237 -22.84 0.44 10.17
C GLY A 237 -23.68 -0.82 10.05
N ILE A 238 -24.28 -1.25 11.16
CA ILE A 238 -25.23 -2.37 11.23
C ILE A 238 -26.61 -1.76 11.43
N ASP A 239 -27.48 -1.89 10.44
CA ASP A 239 -28.82 -1.31 10.51
C ASP A 239 -29.73 -2.21 11.38
N ILE A 240 -29.87 -1.84 12.67
CA ILE A 240 -30.82 -2.47 13.59
C ILE A 240 -32.19 -1.81 13.42
N GLY A 241 -32.97 -2.33 12.47
CA GLY A 241 -34.35 -1.89 12.22
C GLY A 241 -35.37 -2.56 13.14
N TRP A 242 -36.47 -1.85 13.42
CA TRP A 242 -37.73 -2.53 13.73
C TRP A 242 -38.21 -3.17 12.42
N ALA A 243 -38.32 -4.49 12.39
CA ALA A 243 -38.31 -5.29 11.16
C ALA A 243 -39.32 -4.86 10.08
N GLU A 244 -38.81 -4.30 8.98
CA GLU A 244 -39.37 -4.40 7.63
C GLU A 244 -38.27 -4.13 6.59
N GLU A 245 -38.35 -4.84 5.45
CA GLU A 245 -37.42 -4.85 4.30
C GLU A 245 -36.03 -5.52 4.51
N SER A 246 -35.83 -6.68 3.85
CA SER A 246 -34.57 -7.41 3.74
C SER A 246 -34.01 -7.32 2.31
N PHE A 247 -32.73 -7.03 2.17
CA PHE A 247 -32.06 -6.66 0.91
C PHE A 247 -31.76 -7.85 -0.04
N SER A 248 -31.59 -7.53 -1.35
CA SER A 248 -31.20 -8.45 -2.43
C SER A 248 -29.89 -8.00 -3.10
N VAL A 249 -28.98 -8.92 -3.43
CA VAL A 249 -27.63 -8.51 -3.90
C VAL A 249 -27.62 -8.15 -5.39
N ALA A 250 -28.64 -8.54 -6.14
CA ALA A 250 -28.94 -8.04 -7.49
C ALA A 250 -28.96 -6.50 -7.59
N GLU A 251 -29.34 -5.78 -6.54
CA GLU A 251 -29.37 -4.30 -6.48
C GLU A 251 -28.00 -3.66 -6.16
N ALA A 252 -26.92 -4.44 -6.25
CA ALA A 252 -25.53 -3.97 -6.31
C ALA A 252 -24.92 -4.06 -7.73
N ALA A 253 -25.69 -4.53 -8.74
CA ALA A 253 -25.35 -4.28 -10.13
C ALA A 253 -25.43 -2.77 -10.44
N PRO A 254 -24.62 -2.22 -11.36
CA PRO A 254 -24.73 -0.83 -11.75
C PRO A 254 -26.14 -0.54 -12.28
N LEU A 255 -26.76 0.54 -11.79
CA LEU A 255 -28.02 1.04 -12.32
C LEU A 255 -27.87 1.26 -13.84
N ASP A 256 -28.76 0.64 -14.60
CA ASP A 256 -28.73 0.62 -16.07
C ASP A 256 -28.68 2.02 -16.68
N ILE A 257 -27.50 2.44 -17.13
CA ILE A 257 -27.36 3.44 -18.20
C ILE A 257 -27.47 2.69 -19.55
N SER A 258 -28.55 1.92 -19.74
CA SER A 258 -28.79 1.19 -20.99
C SER A 258 -30.27 0.87 -21.33
N GLN A 259 -31.22 1.76 -20.98
CA GLN A 259 -32.53 1.82 -21.67
C GLN A 259 -32.53 2.81 -22.85
N GLU A 260 -31.46 2.78 -23.65
CA GLU A 260 -31.46 3.38 -24.99
C GLU A 260 -30.49 2.60 -25.90
N GLU A 261 -30.96 1.50 -26.48
CA GLU A 261 -30.74 1.06 -27.88
C GLU A 261 -31.10 -0.43 -28.10
N ALA A 262 -32.37 -0.67 -28.48
CA ALA A 262 -32.76 -1.88 -29.21
C ALA A 262 -33.62 -1.50 -30.43
N ALA A 263 -32.95 -1.11 -31.52
CA ALA A 263 -33.43 -1.03 -32.90
C ALA A 263 -34.73 -0.22 -33.20
N GLY A 264 -34.56 1.03 -33.63
CA GLY A 264 -35.68 1.88 -34.06
C GLY A 264 -35.32 3.05 -35.02
N SER A 265 -34.83 2.74 -36.22
CA SER A 265 -34.78 3.61 -37.43
C SER A 265 -34.69 5.15 -37.24
N MET A 266 -33.47 5.69 -37.25
CA MET A 266 -33.24 7.15 -37.16
C MET A 266 -33.72 7.97 -38.39
N ASP A 267 -34.14 7.33 -39.49
CA ASP A 267 -34.72 7.99 -40.67
C ASP A 267 -36.21 8.39 -40.50
N GLU A 268 -36.93 7.75 -39.57
CA GLU A 268 -38.37 7.98 -39.40
C GLU A 268 -38.63 9.25 -38.56
N ALA A 269 -37.82 9.50 -37.52
CA ALA A 269 -37.92 10.70 -36.68
C ALA A 269 -37.65 12.02 -37.43
N ILE A 270 -36.67 12.03 -38.35
CA ILE A 270 -36.34 13.20 -39.18
C ILE A 270 -37.49 13.54 -40.15
N THR A 271 -38.27 12.54 -40.55
CA THR A 271 -39.42 12.70 -41.43
C THR A 271 -40.62 13.28 -40.65
N THR A 272 -40.88 12.80 -39.44
CA THR A 272 -41.98 13.29 -38.59
C THR A 272 -41.78 14.75 -38.13
N LEU A 273 -40.55 15.16 -37.82
CA LEU A 273 -40.25 16.54 -37.40
C LEU A 273 -40.40 17.56 -38.54
N ARG A 274 -40.23 17.17 -39.82
CA ARG A 274 -40.54 18.07 -40.95
C ARG A 274 -42.03 18.27 -41.16
N THR A 275 -42.87 17.28 -40.83
CA THR A 275 -44.34 17.38 -40.99
C THR A 275 -45.05 18.20 -39.91
N LEU A 276 -44.38 18.56 -38.80
CA LEU A 276 -44.97 19.34 -37.71
C LEU A 276 -44.71 20.85 -37.77
N HIS A 277 -43.82 21.32 -38.66
CA HIS A 277 -43.56 22.76 -38.81
C HIS A 277 -44.53 23.48 -39.78
N ASP A 278 -45.32 22.73 -40.55
CA ASP A 278 -46.22 23.28 -41.59
C ASP A 278 -47.70 23.03 -41.25
N LYS A 279 -48.23 23.78 -40.28
CA LYS A 279 -49.65 24.20 -40.12
C LYS A 279 -49.93 24.91 -38.78
N ARG A 280 -49.97 26.25 -38.78
CA ARG A 280 -51.16 27.06 -38.42
C ARG A 280 -50.93 28.56 -38.64
N PRO A 281 -51.99 29.37 -38.87
CA PRO A 281 -51.85 30.72 -39.44
C PRO A 281 -51.94 31.87 -38.42
N LEU A 282 -51.40 33.03 -38.82
CA LEU A 282 -51.67 34.36 -38.25
C LEU A 282 -53.10 34.83 -38.57
N PRO A 283 -53.73 35.65 -37.71
CA PRO A 283 -53.89 37.09 -38.03
C PRO A 283 -53.90 38.01 -36.77
N PRO A 284 -54.21 39.32 -36.89
CA PRO A 284 -53.40 40.36 -37.51
C PRO A 284 -52.97 41.46 -36.50
N ALA A 285 -52.22 42.46 -36.96
CA ALA A 285 -51.67 43.53 -36.12
C ALA A 285 -52.58 44.76 -36.00
N ASP A 286 -52.39 45.55 -34.93
CA ASP A 286 -52.75 46.97 -34.84
C ASP A 286 -51.78 47.73 -33.89
N HIS A 287 -51.28 48.89 -34.36
CA HIS A 287 -50.98 50.19 -33.69
C HIS A 287 -50.58 50.26 -32.17
N VAL A 288 -49.69 51.16 -31.69
CA VAL A 288 -49.08 52.40 -32.24
C VAL A 288 -47.78 52.80 -31.46
N ALA A 289 -47.07 53.85 -31.94
CA ALA A 289 -45.87 54.57 -31.45
C ALA A 289 -45.66 54.75 -29.91
N SER A 290 -44.51 55.18 -29.38
CA SER A 290 -43.27 55.81 -29.92
C SER A 290 -42.02 55.35 -29.11
N GLU A 291 -40.78 55.88 -29.15
CA GLU A 291 -40.15 57.06 -29.79
C GLU A 291 -38.63 56.87 -30.06
N ALA A 292 -37.81 57.93 -30.06
CA ALA A 292 -36.34 57.96 -30.19
C ALA A 292 -35.69 58.54 -28.88
N THR A 293 -34.36 58.65 -28.65
CA THR A 293 -33.24 58.97 -29.55
C THR A 293 -31.86 58.66 -28.92
N THR A 294 -30.84 58.43 -29.75
CA THR A 294 -29.38 58.43 -29.45
C THR A 294 -28.80 59.87 -29.64
N PRO A 295 -27.47 60.20 -29.70
CA PRO A 295 -26.24 59.39 -29.72
C PRO A 295 -24.97 59.95 -28.99
N SER A 296 -23.84 59.34 -29.36
CA SER A 296 -22.37 59.47 -29.16
C SER A 296 -21.62 60.81 -28.90
N ASP A 297 -20.30 60.62 -28.66
CA ASP A 297 -19.14 61.56 -28.78
C ASP A 297 -18.93 62.61 -27.64
N GLY A 298 -17.72 63.05 -27.24
CA GLY A 298 -16.34 62.62 -27.54
C GLY A 298 -15.27 63.71 -27.23
N VAL A 299 -14.15 63.33 -26.57
CA VAL A 299 -12.77 63.93 -26.67
C VAL A 299 -12.37 65.22 -25.86
N ASP A 300 -11.17 65.16 -25.23
CA ASP A 300 -10.22 66.21 -24.74
C ASP A 300 -10.61 67.25 -23.63
N ALA A 301 -9.73 67.78 -22.75
CA ALA A 301 -8.33 67.48 -22.35
C ALA A 301 -7.94 68.23 -21.04
N ALA A 302 -6.88 67.82 -20.29
CA ALA A 302 -5.88 68.65 -19.54
C ALA A 302 -5.08 67.90 -18.42
N LEU A 303 -3.77 68.21 -18.31
CA LEU A 303 -2.78 67.86 -17.25
C LEU A 303 -2.40 69.13 -16.43
N PRO A 304 -1.44 69.18 -15.45
CA PRO A 304 -0.73 68.21 -14.57
C PRO A 304 -0.74 68.68 -13.05
N PRO A 305 0.32 68.56 -12.18
CA PRO A 305 1.09 67.42 -11.65
C PRO A 305 1.06 67.25 -10.08
N ARG A 306 1.90 66.33 -9.54
CA ARG A 306 2.20 66.01 -8.11
C ARG A 306 2.80 67.17 -7.27
N PRO A 307 2.99 67.02 -5.93
CA PRO A 307 4.31 66.60 -5.42
C PRO A 307 4.33 65.62 -4.19
N LEU A 308 5.55 65.27 -3.76
CA LEU A 308 5.94 64.45 -2.59
C LEU A 308 6.28 65.32 -1.34
N GLU A 309 6.81 64.67 -0.29
CA GLU A 309 7.68 65.17 0.81
C GLU A 309 7.02 65.33 2.21
N THR A 310 7.66 65.18 3.38
CA THR A 310 8.69 64.30 4.04
C THR A 310 9.09 64.96 5.39
N LEU A 311 9.85 64.28 6.28
CA LEU A 311 10.59 64.80 7.49
C LEU A 311 9.70 65.14 8.72
N ALA A 312 10.11 65.15 10.01
CA ALA A 312 11.31 64.76 10.82
C ALA A 312 10.99 65.00 12.35
N SER A 313 11.72 64.62 13.42
CA SER A 313 12.77 63.61 13.75
C SER A 313 13.15 63.65 15.26
N ASP A 314 13.42 62.50 15.92
CA ASP A 314 14.28 62.31 17.13
C ASP A 314 13.93 63.01 18.49
N PRO A 315 14.57 62.70 19.66
CA PRO A 315 15.74 61.83 19.94
C PRO A 315 15.65 60.80 21.13
N SER A 316 16.79 60.12 21.38
CA SER A 316 17.21 59.13 22.42
C SER A 316 17.63 59.79 23.78
N PRO A 317 18.27 59.16 24.84
CA PRO A 317 19.09 57.91 24.90
C PRO A 317 19.16 57.03 26.21
N GLU A 318 19.99 55.96 26.18
CA GLU A 318 20.74 55.28 27.30
C GLU A 318 19.99 54.49 28.43
N ALA A 319 20.47 53.40 29.08
CA ALA A 319 21.68 52.53 28.96
C ALA A 319 21.58 51.21 29.83
N ARG A 320 22.59 50.32 29.74
CA ARG A 320 23.04 49.25 30.72
C ARG A 320 22.15 47.99 30.94
N LEU A 321 22.65 46.82 31.41
CA LEU A 321 23.98 46.13 31.44
C LEU A 321 23.77 44.68 32.00
N ASP A 322 24.66 43.72 31.66
CA ASP A 322 24.94 42.43 32.37
C ASP A 322 23.80 41.37 32.55
N GLN A 323 24.04 40.08 32.85
CA GLN A 323 25.01 39.02 32.54
C GLN A 323 24.59 37.75 33.38
N HIS A 324 25.12 36.58 33.02
CA HIS A 324 25.16 35.23 33.68
C HIS A 324 25.14 35.12 35.24
N PRO A 325 24.93 33.92 35.89
CA PRO A 325 25.47 32.55 35.63
C PRO A 325 24.41 31.41 35.63
N GLN A 326 24.61 30.17 35.15
CA GLN A 326 25.62 29.10 35.31
C GLN A 326 25.55 28.21 36.59
N LEU A 327 25.40 26.89 36.32
CA LEU A 327 25.87 25.66 37.01
C LEU A 327 25.68 25.43 38.53
N GLY A 328 25.36 24.16 38.85
CA GLY A 328 25.55 23.54 40.17
C GLY A 328 25.39 22.02 40.09
N VAL A 329 26.49 21.27 40.19
CA VAL A 329 26.51 19.80 40.35
C VAL A 329 26.94 19.51 41.78
N GLU A 330 26.17 18.71 42.52
CA GLU A 330 26.67 18.05 43.73
C GLU A 330 26.20 16.60 43.80
N ALA A 331 27.10 15.76 44.32
CA ALA A 331 26.85 14.40 44.74
C ALA A 331 27.59 14.22 46.08
N LEU A 332 27.02 13.45 47.02
CA LEU A 332 27.74 12.49 47.89
C LEU A 332 26.84 11.89 48.99
N GLN A 333 27.08 10.60 49.24
CA GLN A 333 26.94 9.84 50.52
C GLN A 333 25.54 9.72 51.18
N ARG A 334 24.98 8.51 51.44
CA ARG A 334 25.47 7.25 52.08
C ARG A 334 25.30 7.24 53.60
N THR A 335 24.37 6.42 54.09
CA THR A 335 24.37 5.80 55.43
C THR A 335 23.64 4.45 55.41
N ASP A 336 24.00 3.55 56.34
CA ASP A 336 23.80 2.10 56.29
C ASP A 336 22.65 1.56 57.18
N ALA A 337 22.58 0.21 57.26
CA ALA A 337 22.04 -0.67 58.34
C ALA A 337 20.84 -1.57 57.92
N THR A 338 21.01 -2.86 57.57
CA THR A 338 21.10 -4.09 58.43
C THR A 338 19.81 -4.39 59.23
N ALA A 339 19.27 -5.63 59.36
CA ALA A 339 19.71 -7.02 59.08
C ALA A 339 18.44 -7.90 58.76
N SER A 340 18.40 -9.23 58.55
CA SER A 340 19.25 -10.35 59.01
C SER A 340 18.99 -11.69 58.24
N SER A 341 19.96 -12.60 58.34
CA SER A 341 20.04 -14.08 58.10
C SER A 341 18.77 -14.95 57.93
N GLY A 342 18.81 -16.12 57.26
CA GLY A 342 19.89 -16.79 56.48
C GLY A 342 19.80 -18.34 56.38
N LEU A 343 20.64 -18.95 55.50
CA LEU A 343 21.09 -20.38 55.38
C LEU A 343 20.06 -21.51 55.05
N LEU A 344 20.35 -22.68 54.41
CA LEU A 344 21.22 -23.17 53.27
C LEU A 344 20.87 -24.71 53.02
N PRO A 345 21.45 -25.52 52.08
CA PRO A 345 20.85 -26.73 51.44
C PRO A 345 21.56 -28.06 51.87
N PRO A 346 21.66 -29.25 51.16
CA PRO A 346 21.95 -29.52 49.71
C PRO A 346 21.29 -30.78 49.01
N GLU A 347 21.55 -30.94 47.70
CA GLU A 347 21.81 -32.15 46.85
C GLU A 347 21.00 -33.49 46.86
N GLY A 348 20.86 -34.13 45.66
CA GLY A 348 20.81 -35.61 45.52
C GLY A 348 19.98 -36.26 44.36
N LEU A 349 20.65 -36.92 43.39
CA LEU A 349 20.13 -37.94 42.40
C LEU A 349 20.45 -39.39 42.92
N PRO A 350 20.13 -40.57 42.30
CA PRO A 350 19.60 -40.89 40.94
C PRO A 350 18.58 -42.09 40.77
N ALA A 351 18.05 -42.26 39.54
CA ALA A 351 17.71 -43.48 38.73
C ALA A 351 17.12 -44.84 39.27
N GLY A 352 16.10 -45.39 38.55
CA GLY A 352 16.11 -46.80 38.07
C GLY A 352 14.83 -47.69 38.11
N GLN A 353 14.55 -48.41 36.99
CA GLN A 353 13.73 -49.65 36.82
C GLN A 353 12.16 -49.61 36.90
N VAL A 354 11.33 -50.50 36.30
CA VAL A 354 11.26 -51.25 35.00
C VAL A 354 9.89 -52.00 34.86
N LEU A 355 9.12 -51.79 33.76
CA LEU A 355 8.11 -52.65 33.04
C LEU A 355 7.03 -53.51 33.81
N PRO A 356 6.04 -54.23 33.17
CA PRO A 356 5.58 -54.34 31.76
C PRO A 356 4.03 -54.22 31.52
N ALA A 357 3.62 -54.51 30.27
CA ALA A 357 2.32 -54.42 29.58
C ALA A 357 1.20 -55.47 29.88
N GLY A 358 0.01 -55.25 29.27
CA GLY A 358 -1.09 -56.24 29.02
C GLY A 358 -2.48 -55.60 29.14
N GLN A 359 -3.31 -55.40 28.10
CA GLN A 359 -4.02 -56.30 27.16
C GLN A 359 -5.57 -56.30 27.38
N VAL A 360 -6.30 -55.91 26.33
CA VAL A 360 -7.73 -56.21 26.02
C VAL A 360 -7.91 -57.76 25.98
N PRO A 361 -9.10 -58.44 26.15
CA PRO A 361 -10.42 -58.11 25.56
C PRO A 361 -11.67 -58.59 26.39
N PRO A 362 -12.83 -59.07 25.86
CA PRO A 362 -13.99 -58.23 25.52
C PRO A 362 -15.36 -58.84 26.01
N PRO A 363 -16.56 -58.79 25.35
CA PRO A 363 -17.86 -58.84 26.05
C PRO A 363 -18.62 -60.18 25.91
N ARG A 364 -19.80 -60.30 26.56
CA ARG A 364 -20.82 -61.31 26.21
C ARG A 364 -22.27 -60.80 26.29
N SER A 365 -23.04 -61.26 25.31
CA SER A 365 -24.48 -61.12 25.10
C SER A 365 -25.27 -62.35 25.57
N ALA A 366 -26.56 -62.17 25.87
CA ALA A 366 -27.70 -63.12 25.76
C ALA A 366 -28.91 -62.44 26.46
N ASP A 367 -30.04 -62.18 25.80
CA ASP A 367 -31.20 -63.09 25.60
C ASP A 367 -31.90 -63.49 26.92
N ALA A 368 -33.23 -63.65 27.05
CA ALA A 368 -34.43 -63.22 26.31
C ALA A 368 -35.67 -63.66 27.16
N LEU A 369 -36.90 -63.30 26.75
CA LEU A 369 -38.21 -63.82 27.28
C LEU A 369 -38.59 -63.33 28.71
N THR A 370 -39.86 -63.16 29.11
CA THR A 370 -41.15 -63.56 28.50
C THR A 370 -42.31 -62.61 28.92
N ASN A 371 -43.38 -62.57 28.14
CA ASN A 371 -44.64 -61.87 28.47
C ASN A 371 -45.44 -62.53 29.61
N THR A 372 -46.03 -61.71 30.48
CA THR A 372 -47.38 -61.93 31.05
C THR A 372 -48.04 -60.58 31.28
N GLY A 373 -49.27 -60.38 30.80
CA GLY A 373 -50.08 -59.21 31.16
C GLY A 373 -51.38 -59.64 31.83
N LEU A 374 -51.99 -58.75 32.62
CA LEU A 374 -53.44 -58.51 32.64
C LEU A 374 -53.82 -57.31 33.54
N ALA A 375 -55.05 -56.83 33.32
CA ALA A 375 -55.88 -55.96 34.17
C ALA A 375 -55.56 -54.45 34.24
N ALA A 376 -56.58 -53.66 33.88
CA ALA A 376 -56.59 -52.21 33.96
C ALA A 376 -57.26 -51.70 35.26
N GLY A 377 -56.86 -50.51 35.70
CA GLY A 377 -57.50 -49.73 36.77
C GLY A 377 -57.27 -48.23 36.53
N PRO A 378 -58.24 -47.33 36.81
CA PRO A 378 -58.25 -46.01 36.20
C PRO A 378 -57.50 -44.92 37.00
N GLY A 379 -56.87 -44.02 36.25
CA GLY A 379 -56.86 -42.59 36.56
C GLY A 379 -55.92 -42.08 37.65
N ARG A 380 -54.72 -41.66 37.23
CA ARG A 380 -54.09 -40.41 37.71
C ARG A 380 -53.40 -39.73 36.52
N ARG A 381 -53.68 -38.45 36.29
CA ARG A 381 -52.88 -37.61 35.40
C ARG A 381 -51.52 -37.41 36.09
N SER A 382 -50.50 -38.15 35.64
CA SER A 382 -49.13 -37.65 35.74
C SER A 382 -49.00 -36.49 34.76
N LEU A 383 -48.46 -35.38 35.22
CA LEU A 383 -47.94 -34.33 34.35
C LEU A 383 -46.94 -35.00 33.40
N GLN A 384 -47.01 -34.69 32.10
CA GLN A 384 -45.89 -34.97 31.23
C GLN A 384 -44.75 -34.07 31.68
N GLU A 385 -43.65 -34.67 32.15
CA GLU A 385 -42.35 -34.07 31.88
C GLU A 385 -42.25 -33.98 30.36
N GLU A 386 -42.26 -32.77 29.81
CA GLU A 386 -41.84 -32.56 28.44
C GLU A 386 -40.34 -32.89 28.39
N GLU A 387 -39.96 -33.96 27.67
CA GLU A 387 -38.57 -34.15 27.27
C GLU A 387 -38.13 -32.88 26.55
N GLU A 388 -37.02 -32.27 27.00
CA GLU A 388 -36.50 -31.07 26.34
C GLU A 388 -36.24 -31.38 24.86
N PRO A 389 -36.69 -30.52 23.94
CA PRO A 389 -36.34 -30.70 22.53
C PRO A 389 -34.82 -30.64 22.40
N SER A 390 -34.26 -31.59 21.64
CA SER A 390 -32.83 -31.53 21.32
C SER A 390 -32.49 -30.17 20.69
N GLN A 391 -31.36 -29.56 21.06
CA GLN A 391 -31.02 -28.18 20.65
C GLN A 391 -31.19 -27.94 19.14
N ALA A 392 -30.84 -28.93 18.32
CA ALA A 392 -31.04 -28.92 16.86
C ALA A 392 -32.49 -28.62 16.42
N GLN A 393 -33.50 -29.10 17.17
CA GLN A 393 -34.93 -28.87 16.88
C GLN A 393 -35.43 -27.49 17.31
N GLU A 394 -34.81 -26.85 18.30
CA GLU A 394 -35.17 -25.49 18.73
C GLU A 394 -34.52 -24.43 17.82
N ILE A 395 -33.33 -24.71 17.32
CA ILE A 395 -32.65 -23.86 16.32
C ILE A 395 -33.42 -23.87 15.00
N GLN A 396 -33.88 -25.05 14.55
CA GLN A 396 -34.76 -25.15 13.38
C GLN A 396 -36.03 -24.29 13.51
N ARG A 397 -36.55 -24.05 14.73
CA ARG A 397 -37.70 -23.14 14.93
C ARG A 397 -37.33 -21.65 14.83
N THR A 398 -36.14 -21.28 15.31
CA THR A 398 -35.59 -19.91 15.13
C THR A 398 -35.42 -19.61 13.64
N CYS A 399 -34.83 -20.56 12.90
CA CYS A 399 -34.56 -20.45 11.46
C CYS A 399 -35.79 -20.60 10.54
N ALA A 400 -36.82 -21.38 10.92
CA ALA A 400 -37.90 -21.75 9.98
C ALA A 400 -39.12 -20.80 9.95
N SER A 401 -39.17 -19.76 10.80
CA SER A 401 -40.35 -18.88 10.89
C SER A 401 -40.17 -17.50 10.24
N ARG A 402 -38.95 -16.93 10.26
CA ARG A 402 -38.55 -15.69 9.57
C ARG A 402 -37.06 -15.76 9.23
N ARG A 403 -36.64 -15.04 8.18
CA ARG A 403 -35.21 -14.80 7.90
C ARG A 403 -34.59 -14.12 9.14
N PRO A 404 -33.38 -14.50 9.59
CA PRO A 404 -32.76 -13.81 10.70
C PRO A 404 -32.43 -12.36 10.34
N VAL A 405 -32.79 -11.43 11.23
CA VAL A 405 -32.54 -9.99 11.10
C VAL A 405 -31.88 -9.52 12.39
N ASN A 406 -31.04 -8.48 12.32
CA ASN A 406 -30.52 -7.80 13.50
C ASN A 406 -31.66 -7.05 14.21
N ASP A 407 -32.34 -7.74 15.11
CA ASP A 407 -33.39 -7.22 15.99
C ASP A 407 -32.86 -7.25 17.44
N ALA A 408 -33.01 -6.13 18.15
CA ALA A 408 -32.40 -5.94 19.47
C ALA A 408 -32.85 -6.98 20.52
N TYR A 409 -34.05 -7.53 20.39
CA TYR A 409 -34.56 -8.59 21.29
C TYR A 409 -33.88 -9.96 21.10
N PHE A 410 -33.07 -10.10 20.05
CA PHE A 410 -32.43 -11.35 19.66
C PHE A 410 -30.91 -11.26 19.63
N LEU A 411 -30.27 -10.17 20.07
CA LEU A 411 -28.81 -10.02 19.99
C LEU A 411 -28.07 -10.99 20.93
N MET A 412 -26.96 -11.57 20.46
CA MET A 412 -26.14 -12.49 21.24
C MET A 412 -25.13 -11.72 22.12
N GLU A 413 -25.48 -11.50 23.38
CA GLU A 413 -24.65 -10.79 24.36
C GLU A 413 -23.50 -11.66 24.92
N LEU A 414 -22.29 -11.11 24.89
CA LEU A 414 -21.07 -11.71 25.45
C LEU A 414 -20.95 -11.41 26.96
N ARG A 415 -21.64 -12.22 27.78
CA ARG A 415 -21.56 -12.12 29.25
C ARG A 415 -20.37 -12.89 29.83
N ALA A 416 -19.57 -12.21 30.64
CA ALA A 416 -18.54 -12.81 31.49
C ALA A 416 -19.16 -13.32 32.81
N ALA A 417 -20.03 -14.33 32.73
CA ALA A 417 -20.56 -15.02 33.90
C ALA A 417 -19.54 -16.03 34.46
N GLU A 418 -19.71 -16.45 35.72
CA GLU A 418 -18.94 -17.56 36.31
C GLU A 418 -19.28 -18.92 35.68
N GLU A 419 -20.38 -18.98 34.91
CA GLU A 419 -20.84 -20.15 34.15
C GLU A 419 -20.54 -19.99 32.66
N LYS A 420 -20.32 -21.13 31.98
CA LYS A 420 -19.98 -21.20 30.55
C LYS A 420 -21.04 -20.53 29.69
N SER A 421 -20.63 -19.81 28.64
CA SER A 421 -21.56 -19.29 27.62
C SER A 421 -21.47 -20.15 26.35
N ASN A 422 -22.57 -20.79 25.98
CA ASN A 422 -22.64 -21.52 24.71
C ASN A 422 -22.97 -20.54 23.59
N ILE A 423 -22.06 -20.43 22.61
CA ILE A 423 -22.26 -19.66 21.39
C ILE A 423 -22.53 -20.64 20.25
N LEU A 424 -23.76 -20.58 19.73
CA LEU A 424 -24.12 -21.30 18.51
C LEU A 424 -23.78 -20.45 17.30
N PHE A 425 -22.99 -21.00 16.38
CA PHE A 425 -22.72 -20.38 15.09
C PHE A 425 -23.59 -21.00 14.00
N SER A 426 -24.18 -20.17 13.15
CA SER A 426 -25.06 -20.57 12.07
C SER A 426 -24.79 -19.76 10.80
N TYR A 427 -25.34 -20.19 9.67
CA TYR A 427 -25.14 -19.51 8.39
C TYR A 427 -26.32 -19.72 7.43
N GLU A 428 -26.54 -18.77 6.54
CA GLU A 428 -27.44 -18.88 5.40
C GLU A 428 -26.61 -18.70 4.12
N VAL A 429 -26.91 -19.45 3.06
CA VAL A 429 -26.33 -19.19 1.73
C VAL A 429 -27.40 -19.08 0.67
N VAL A 430 -27.31 -18.03 -0.13
CA VAL A 430 -28.20 -17.72 -1.26
C VAL A 430 -27.34 -17.57 -2.52
N PHE A 431 -27.74 -18.26 -3.59
CA PHE A 431 -27.17 -18.06 -4.93
C PHE A 431 -28.12 -17.19 -5.76
N GLU A 432 -27.59 -16.12 -6.36
CA GLU A 432 -28.33 -15.23 -7.28
C GLU A 432 -27.63 -15.22 -8.65
N GLU A 433 -28.40 -15.29 -9.73
CA GLU A 433 -27.84 -15.21 -11.09
C GLU A 433 -27.59 -13.73 -11.48
N SER A 434 -26.41 -13.46 -12.05
CA SER A 434 -25.97 -12.12 -12.44
C SER A 434 -25.60 -12.06 -13.92
N LEU A 435 -25.90 -10.92 -14.54
CA LEU A 435 -25.55 -10.61 -15.93
C LEU A 435 -24.07 -10.20 -16.08
N VAL A 436 -23.36 -9.92 -14.98
CA VAL A 436 -21.95 -9.49 -15.01
C VAL A 436 -21.05 -10.63 -15.51
N PRO A 437 -20.30 -10.44 -16.61
CA PRO A 437 -19.39 -11.47 -17.11
C PRO A 437 -18.19 -11.64 -16.17
N TRP A 438 -17.61 -12.84 -16.14
CA TRP A 438 -16.49 -13.16 -15.24
C TRP A 438 -15.26 -12.24 -15.39
N ALA A 439 -15.06 -11.60 -16.54
CA ALA A 439 -13.96 -10.66 -16.76
C ALA A 439 -14.08 -9.41 -15.88
N ASP A 440 -15.30 -8.91 -15.70
CA ASP A 440 -15.60 -7.60 -15.11
C ASP A 440 -16.00 -7.74 -13.62
N ARG A 441 -15.91 -8.96 -13.09
CA ARG A 441 -16.29 -9.32 -11.70
C ARG A 441 -15.55 -8.57 -10.60
N TRP A 442 -14.42 -7.93 -10.93
CA TRP A 442 -13.66 -7.12 -9.98
C TRP A 442 -14.09 -5.66 -9.95
N ASP A 443 -14.88 -5.18 -10.91
CA ASP A 443 -15.16 -3.74 -11.03
C ASP A 443 -15.91 -3.20 -9.81
N VAL A 444 -16.91 -3.94 -9.31
CA VAL A 444 -17.63 -3.65 -8.05
C VAL A 444 -16.69 -3.59 -6.83
N TYR A 445 -15.56 -4.30 -6.86
CA TYR A 445 -14.55 -4.30 -5.79
C TYR A 445 -13.52 -3.17 -5.92
N LEU A 446 -13.47 -2.50 -7.07
CA LEU A 446 -12.60 -1.37 -7.36
C LEU A 446 -13.34 -0.04 -7.20
N SER A 447 -14.62 0.01 -7.59
CA SER A 447 -15.51 1.18 -7.50
C SER A 447 -16.23 1.31 -6.14
N LEU A 448 -15.60 0.89 -5.04
CA LEU A 448 -16.22 0.86 -3.70
C LEU A 448 -16.36 2.27 -3.06
N ASP A 449 -15.75 3.28 -3.67
CA ASP A 449 -15.70 4.67 -3.18
C ASP A 449 -16.32 5.61 -4.22
N ASP A 450 -17.51 6.15 -3.93
CA ASP A 450 -18.25 7.09 -4.80
C ASP A 450 -17.48 8.39 -5.12
N SER A 451 -16.29 8.58 -4.53
CA SER A 451 -15.42 9.74 -4.71
C SER A 451 -14.36 9.60 -5.82
N ASP A 452 -14.28 8.45 -6.49
CA ASP A 452 -13.24 8.13 -7.49
C ASP A 452 -13.10 9.22 -8.57
N ASP A 453 -14.19 9.71 -9.18
CA ASP A 453 -14.16 10.76 -10.21
C ASP A 453 -13.49 12.07 -9.72
N ILE A 454 -13.75 12.45 -8.47
CA ILE A 454 -13.19 13.65 -7.84
C ILE A 454 -11.67 13.44 -7.61
N HIS A 455 -11.30 12.23 -7.21
CA HIS A 455 -9.93 11.83 -7.00
C HIS A 455 -9.13 11.84 -8.31
N TYR A 456 -9.63 11.18 -9.38
CA TYR A 456 -9.05 11.21 -10.74
C TYR A 456 -8.85 12.64 -11.25
N PHE A 457 -9.82 13.53 -11.06
CA PHE A 457 -9.73 14.92 -11.51
C PHE A 457 -8.63 15.71 -10.78
N SER A 458 -8.58 15.62 -9.44
CA SER A 458 -7.56 16.27 -8.60
C SER A 458 -6.15 15.81 -8.98
N ILE A 459 -6.00 14.49 -9.12
CA ILE A 459 -4.80 13.78 -9.55
C ILE A 459 -4.32 14.28 -10.92
N MET A 460 -5.18 14.31 -11.93
CA MET A 460 -4.83 14.77 -13.29
C MET A 460 -4.43 16.25 -13.33
N ASN A 461 -5.15 17.11 -12.61
CA ASN A 461 -4.82 18.53 -12.51
C ASN A 461 -3.42 18.74 -11.90
N SER A 462 -3.09 18.00 -10.84
CA SER A 462 -1.77 18.09 -10.19
C SER A 462 -0.61 17.69 -11.12
N LEU A 463 -0.76 16.61 -11.91
CA LEU A 463 0.30 16.22 -12.86
C LEU A 463 0.49 17.24 -13.96
N LEU A 464 -0.59 17.82 -14.50
CA LEU A 464 -0.49 18.82 -15.56
C LEU A 464 0.31 20.04 -15.09
N ILE A 465 0.14 20.44 -13.83
CA ILE A 465 0.92 21.53 -13.21
C ILE A 465 2.40 21.13 -13.07
N VAL A 466 2.71 19.92 -12.57
CA VAL A 466 4.11 19.46 -12.40
C VAL A 466 4.81 19.26 -13.75
N LEU A 467 4.13 18.69 -14.74
CA LEU A 467 4.63 18.49 -16.10
C LEU A 467 4.86 19.83 -16.81
N PHE A 468 3.97 20.82 -16.62
CA PHE A 468 4.18 22.16 -17.13
C PHE A 468 5.39 22.85 -16.47
N LEU A 469 5.51 22.76 -15.14
CA LEU A 469 6.61 23.38 -14.38
C LEU A 469 7.97 22.80 -14.78
N THR A 470 8.09 21.47 -14.88
CA THR A 470 9.29 20.78 -15.37
C THR A 470 9.66 21.22 -16.79
N GLY A 471 8.69 21.19 -17.71
CA GLY A 471 8.88 21.67 -19.09
C GLY A 471 9.42 23.11 -19.18
N VAL A 472 8.89 24.03 -18.35
CA VAL A 472 9.38 25.42 -18.27
C VAL A 472 10.81 25.49 -17.74
N VAL A 473 11.13 24.77 -16.65
CA VAL A 473 12.48 24.73 -16.06
C VAL A 473 13.49 24.14 -17.05
N ALA A 474 13.14 23.05 -17.73
CA ALA A 474 13.98 22.41 -18.74
C ALA A 474 14.28 23.36 -19.92
N VAL A 475 13.28 24.11 -20.42
CA VAL A 475 13.47 25.10 -21.49
C VAL A 475 14.35 26.27 -21.04
N ILE A 476 14.15 26.78 -19.82
CA ILE A 476 14.98 27.86 -19.25
C ILE A 476 16.44 27.38 -19.13
N MET A 477 16.67 26.21 -18.54
CA MET A 477 18.02 25.65 -18.37
C MET A 477 18.71 25.36 -19.71
N ALA A 478 17.97 24.79 -20.69
CA ALA A 478 18.48 24.57 -22.03
C ALA A 478 18.84 25.89 -22.74
N ARG A 479 18.04 26.95 -22.56
CA ARG A 479 18.28 28.28 -23.15
C ARG A 479 19.50 28.96 -22.53
N ILE A 480 19.64 28.93 -21.20
CA ILE A 480 20.82 29.47 -20.50
C ILE A 480 22.08 28.75 -20.99
N LEU A 481 22.09 27.42 -20.93
CA LEU A 481 23.24 26.61 -21.37
C LEU A 481 23.57 26.82 -22.85
N HIS A 482 22.57 26.95 -23.71
CA HIS A 482 22.80 27.20 -25.14
C HIS A 482 23.47 28.56 -25.38
N ASN A 483 22.99 29.61 -24.69
CA ASN A 483 23.59 30.93 -24.77
C ASN A 483 25.04 30.92 -24.26
N ASP A 484 25.29 30.32 -23.08
CA ASP A 484 26.62 30.31 -22.44
C ASP A 484 27.66 29.51 -23.27
N ILE A 485 27.22 28.45 -23.96
CA ILE A 485 28.05 27.69 -24.90
C ILE A 485 28.24 28.45 -26.23
N GLN A 486 27.22 29.16 -26.73
CA GLN A 486 27.35 29.95 -27.95
C GLN A 486 28.34 31.11 -27.77
N GLU A 487 28.26 31.83 -26.66
CA GLU A 487 29.16 32.95 -26.39
C GLU A 487 30.61 32.46 -26.28
N TYR A 488 30.84 31.36 -25.56
CA TYR A 488 32.16 30.71 -25.50
C TYR A 488 32.70 30.28 -26.88
N ASN A 489 31.85 29.85 -27.82
CA ASN A 489 32.31 29.47 -29.16
C ASN A 489 32.48 30.67 -30.11
N ARG A 490 31.84 31.81 -29.81
CA ARG A 490 32.00 33.08 -30.53
C ARG A 490 33.31 33.74 -30.13
N GLU A 491 33.56 33.81 -28.83
CA GLU A 491 34.81 34.25 -28.23
C GLU A 491 35.89 33.17 -28.44
N LYS A 492 36.52 33.15 -29.63
CA LYS A 492 37.78 32.42 -29.85
C LYS A 492 38.93 33.14 -29.14
N LEU A 493 38.86 33.12 -27.80
CA LEU A 493 39.76 33.77 -26.88
C LEU A 493 41.20 33.36 -27.21
N THR A 494 42.06 34.37 -27.30
CA THR A 494 43.51 34.17 -27.33
C THR A 494 43.97 33.58 -25.99
N ALA A 495 45.20 33.05 -25.95
CA ALA A 495 45.69 32.33 -24.77
C ALA A 495 45.78 33.19 -23.49
N GLU A 496 45.82 34.52 -23.64
CA GLU A 496 45.83 35.49 -22.54
C GLU A 496 44.41 35.72 -22.01
N GLU A 497 43.42 35.93 -22.89
CA GLU A 497 42.01 36.12 -22.50
C GLU A 497 41.40 34.85 -21.89
N ARG A 498 41.92 33.65 -22.21
CA ARG A 498 41.58 32.38 -21.55
C ARG A 498 41.92 32.37 -20.04
N GLN A 499 42.76 33.29 -19.56
CA GLN A 499 43.05 33.44 -18.12
C GLN A 499 42.01 34.29 -17.36
N GLU A 500 41.15 35.04 -18.06
CA GLU A 500 40.08 35.88 -17.49
C GLU A 500 38.70 35.18 -17.48
N GLU A 501 38.62 33.92 -17.91
CA GLU A 501 37.40 33.12 -17.80
C GLU A 501 36.87 33.08 -16.35
N THR A 502 35.54 33.17 -16.16
CA THR A 502 34.91 33.10 -14.84
C THR A 502 33.91 31.93 -14.74
N GLY A 503 33.67 31.45 -13.51
CA GLY A 503 32.68 30.40 -13.23
C GLY A 503 33.06 29.02 -13.75
N TRP A 504 32.08 28.27 -14.29
CA TRP A 504 32.22 26.83 -14.53
C TRP A 504 33.26 26.45 -15.59
N LYS A 505 33.57 27.36 -16.54
CA LYS A 505 34.54 27.14 -17.64
C LYS A 505 35.97 26.86 -17.10
N LEU A 506 36.34 27.55 -16.03
CA LEU A 506 37.60 27.38 -15.30
C LEU A 506 37.78 25.99 -14.66
N LEU A 507 36.69 25.27 -14.39
CA LEU A 507 36.74 23.99 -13.66
C LEU A 507 37.12 22.80 -14.54
N HIS A 508 37.41 22.99 -15.83
CA HIS A 508 37.78 21.91 -16.75
C HIS A 508 38.92 21.04 -16.21
N GLY A 509 39.89 21.64 -15.51
CA GLY A 509 41.03 20.94 -14.89
C GLY A 509 40.76 20.24 -13.56
N ASP A 510 39.60 20.41 -12.91
CA ASP A 510 39.32 19.86 -11.57
C ASP A 510 37.96 19.15 -11.42
N VAL A 511 37.00 19.37 -12.33
CA VAL A 511 35.62 18.86 -12.23
C VAL A 511 35.50 17.33 -12.15
N PHE A 512 36.46 16.59 -12.70
CA PHE A 512 36.50 15.12 -12.65
C PHE A 512 37.42 14.56 -11.54
N ARG A 513 37.84 15.39 -10.58
CA ARG A 513 38.58 14.92 -9.40
C ARG A 513 37.69 13.97 -8.57
N PRO A 514 38.16 12.77 -8.19
CA PRO A 514 37.41 11.85 -7.32
C PRO A 514 36.96 12.54 -6.02
N PRO A 515 35.77 12.22 -5.47
CA PRO A 515 35.32 12.82 -4.23
C PRO A 515 36.23 12.44 -3.06
N SER A 516 36.64 13.44 -2.28
CA SER A 516 37.48 13.29 -1.10
C SER A 516 36.82 12.45 0.00
N THR A 517 35.50 12.59 0.14
CA THR A 517 34.68 11.91 1.14
C THR A 517 34.11 10.61 0.57
N TYR A 518 34.36 9.47 1.23
CA TYR A 518 33.75 8.16 1.00
C TYR A 518 33.40 7.77 -0.46
N PRO A 519 34.33 7.80 -1.43
CA PRO A 519 34.07 7.46 -2.84
C PRO A 519 33.49 6.05 -3.04
N MET A 520 33.83 5.11 -2.16
CA MET A 520 33.30 3.75 -2.17
C MET A 520 31.81 3.72 -1.84
N LEU A 521 31.37 4.45 -0.81
CA LEU A 521 29.97 4.49 -0.41
C LEU A 521 29.10 5.12 -1.51
N LEU A 522 29.56 6.22 -2.13
CA LEU A 522 28.86 6.84 -3.26
C LEU A 522 28.66 5.84 -4.40
N SER A 523 29.70 5.09 -4.78
CA SER A 523 29.59 4.08 -5.83
C SER A 523 28.63 2.95 -5.48
N VAL A 524 28.51 2.57 -4.20
CA VAL A 524 27.56 1.56 -3.73
C VAL A 524 26.13 2.12 -3.80
N CYS A 525 25.87 3.29 -3.21
CA CYS A 525 24.55 3.91 -3.20
C CYS A 525 24.03 4.20 -4.62
N ALA A 526 24.87 4.71 -5.53
CA ALA A 526 24.51 4.92 -6.93
C ALA A 526 24.22 3.59 -7.67
N GLY A 527 24.95 2.51 -7.34
CA GLY A 527 24.66 1.17 -7.85
C GLY A 527 23.32 0.63 -7.37
N THR A 528 23.08 0.65 -6.06
CA THR A 528 21.81 0.19 -5.47
C THR A 528 20.61 1.02 -5.93
N GLY A 529 20.73 2.35 -6.03
CA GLY A 529 19.66 3.19 -6.56
C GLY A 529 19.33 2.88 -8.03
N ALA A 530 20.33 2.55 -8.87
CA ALA A 530 20.09 2.07 -10.23
C ALA A 530 19.41 0.68 -10.27
N GLN A 531 19.70 -0.20 -9.30
CA GLN A 531 19.00 -1.49 -9.12
C GLN A 531 17.54 -1.28 -8.74
N VAL A 532 17.25 -0.38 -7.79
CA VAL A 532 15.89 0.00 -7.38
C VAL A 532 15.14 0.62 -8.56
N LEU A 533 15.73 1.58 -9.28
CA LEU A 533 15.11 2.20 -10.47
C LEU A 533 14.70 1.17 -11.53
N PHE A 534 15.58 0.21 -11.83
CA PHE A 534 15.27 -0.87 -12.77
C PHE A 534 14.15 -1.79 -12.24
N MET A 535 14.17 -2.12 -10.94
CA MET A 535 13.14 -2.94 -10.30
C MET A 535 11.78 -2.24 -10.32
N THR A 536 11.70 -0.96 -9.94
CA THR A 536 10.47 -0.17 -9.96
C THR A 536 9.88 -0.11 -11.36
N PHE A 537 10.70 0.15 -12.39
CA PHE A 537 10.24 0.15 -13.78
C PHE A 537 9.76 -1.24 -14.25
N ALA A 538 10.44 -2.32 -13.87
CA ALA A 538 10.04 -3.68 -14.21
C ALA A 538 8.72 -4.11 -13.55
N VAL A 539 8.52 -3.78 -12.27
CA VAL A 539 7.27 -4.02 -11.53
C VAL A 539 6.12 -3.22 -12.14
N ILE A 540 6.32 -1.95 -12.46
CA ILE A 540 5.30 -1.12 -13.11
C ILE A 540 4.94 -1.67 -14.50
N LEU A 541 5.92 -2.07 -15.32
CA LEU A 541 5.64 -2.72 -16.61
C LEU A 541 4.83 -4.01 -16.45
N MET A 542 5.06 -4.78 -15.37
CA MET A 542 4.29 -5.98 -15.07
C MET A 542 2.85 -5.65 -14.61
N GLY A 543 2.66 -4.54 -13.89
CA GLY A 543 1.34 -3.99 -13.56
C GLY A 543 0.58 -3.48 -14.79
N LEU A 544 1.23 -2.70 -15.66
CA LEU A 544 0.67 -2.21 -16.94
C LEU A 544 0.28 -3.36 -17.89
N ALA A 545 0.96 -4.51 -17.80
CA ALA A 545 0.61 -5.72 -18.55
C ALA A 545 -0.50 -6.56 -17.88
N GLY A 546 -1.11 -6.10 -16.78
CA GLY A 546 -2.21 -6.75 -16.08
C GLY A 546 -1.83 -7.88 -15.12
N PHE A 547 -0.53 -8.23 -15.01
CA PHE A 547 -0.09 -9.37 -14.19
C PHE A 547 -0.11 -9.12 -12.66
N LEU A 548 -0.24 -7.86 -12.24
CA LEU A 548 -0.33 -7.43 -10.83
C LEU A 548 -1.76 -6.97 -10.45
N SER A 549 -2.78 -7.51 -11.11
CA SER A 549 -4.18 -7.31 -10.71
C SER A 549 -4.40 -7.70 -9.24
N PRO A 550 -5.28 -7.01 -8.47
CA PRO A 550 -5.71 -7.41 -7.12
C PRO A 550 -6.20 -8.85 -7.00
N ALA A 551 -6.60 -9.49 -8.11
CA ALA A 551 -6.91 -10.91 -8.18
C ALA A 551 -5.72 -11.83 -7.83
N ASN A 552 -4.48 -11.37 -8.05
CA ASN A 552 -3.24 -12.10 -7.77
C ASN A 552 -2.65 -11.68 -6.41
N LYS A 553 -3.22 -12.21 -5.33
CA LYS A 553 -2.88 -11.91 -3.92
C LYS A 553 -1.39 -12.15 -3.65
N GLY A 554 -0.73 -11.25 -2.92
CA GLY A 554 0.73 -11.30 -2.72
C GLY A 554 1.59 -11.22 -3.99
N GLY A 555 0.99 -11.10 -5.18
CA GLY A 555 1.68 -11.09 -6.47
C GLY A 555 2.58 -9.87 -6.64
N THR A 556 2.14 -8.70 -6.17
CA THR A 556 2.91 -7.46 -6.16
C THR A 556 4.17 -7.58 -5.30
N LEU A 557 4.05 -8.00 -4.04
CA LEU A 557 5.19 -8.18 -3.14
C LEU A 557 6.15 -9.27 -3.64
N THR A 558 5.62 -10.40 -4.12
CA THR A 558 6.42 -11.46 -4.76
C THR A 558 7.21 -10.92 -5.96
N SER A 559 6.59 -10.09 -6.80
CA SER A 559 7.22 -9.52 -7.99
C SER A 559 8.29 -8.47 -7.64
N VAL A 560 8.06 -7.63 -6.63
CA VAL A 560 9.07 -6.70 -6.10
C VAL A 560 10.31 -7.47 -5.63
N ILE A 561 10.15 -8.53 -4.85
CA ILE A 561 11.26 -9.37 -4.37
C ILE A 561 11.98 -10.05 -5.55
N ALA A 562 11.23 -10.65 -6.49
CA ALA A 562 11.80 -11.35 -7.63
C ALA A 562 12.61 -10.40 -8.54
N PHE A 563 12.05 -9.25 -8.92
CA PHE A 563 12.77 -8.27 -9.74
C PHE A 563 13.93 -7.61 -9.01
N PHE A 564 13.85 -7.38 -7.70
CA PHE A 564 14.98 -6.89 -6.90
C PHE A 564 16.16 -7.87 -6.90
N VAL A 565 15.89 -9.17 -6.75
CA VAL A 565 16.92 -10.22 -6.80
C VAL A 565 17.53 -10.31 -8.21
N MET A 566 16.70 -10.31 -9.25
CA MET A 566 17.16 -10.36 -10.66
C MET A 566 17.96 -9.11 -11.07
N SER A 567 17.62 -7.94 -10.53
CA SER A 567 18.30 -6.68 -10.85
C SER A 567 19.63 -6.49 -10.12
N GLY A 568 20.05 -7.42 -9.23
CA GLY A 568 21.36 -7.35 -8.56
C GLY A 568 22.56 -7.18 -9.51
N SER A 569 22.47 -7.73 -10.73
CA SER A 569 23.49 -7.52 -11.77
C SER A 569 23.60 -6.06 -12.26
N VAL A 570 22.50 -5.29 -12.22
CA VAL A 570 22.46 -3.86 -12.52
C VAL A 570 23.18 -3.07 -11.43
N ALA A 571 22.95 -3.41 -10.15
CA ALA A 571 23.67 -2.81 -9.02
C ALA A 571 25.18 -3.03 -9.14
N GLY A 572 25.59 -4.29 -9.30
CA GLY A 572 26.99 -4.66 -9.40
C GLY A 572 27.70 -3.98 -10.57
N TYR A 573 27.06 -3.94 -11.75
CA TYR A 573 27.61 -3.31 -12.95
C TYR A 573 27.84 -1.81 -12.76
N ASN A 574 26.81 -1.09 -12.32
CA ASN A 574 26.84 0.35 -12.14
C ASN A 574 27.82 0.76 -11.03
N SER A 575 27.80 0.05 -9.90
CA SER A 575 28.73 0.31 -8.80
C SER A 575 30.19 0.12 -9.23
N ALA A 576 30.50 -0.97 -9.92
CA ALA A 576 31.85 -1.22 -10.42
C ALA A 576 32.32 -0.17 -11.44
N GLN A 577 31.44 0.28 -12.35
CA GLN A 577 31.75 1.34 -13.31
C GLN A 577 32.06 2.68 -12.62
N ILE A 578 31.25 3.11 -11.65
CA ILE A 578 31.49 4.34 -10.89
C ILE A 578 32.73 4.21 -9.99
N TYR A 579 32.94 3.05 -9.36
CA TYR A 579 34.14 2.81 -8.54
C TYR A 579 35.43 2.83 -9.38
N LYS A 580 35.37 2.34 -10.62
CA LYS A 580 36.47 2.42 -11.60
C LYS A 580 36.70 3.86 -12.09
N LEU A 581 35.64 4.64 -12.30
CA LEU A 581 35.70 6.06 -12.68
C LEU A 581 36.43 6.90 -11.62
N VAL A 582 36.12 6.70 -10.33
CA VAL A 582 36.80 7.39 -9.21
C VAL A 582 38.18 6.82 -8.86
N LYS A 583 38.75 5.95 -9.73
CA LYS A 583 40.08 5.32 -9.57
C LYS A 583 40.24 4.50 -8.28
N GLY A 584 39.15 3.87 -7.83
CA GLY A 584 39.14 3.04 -6.62
C GLY A 584 39.98 1.76 -6.74
N LYS A 585 40.78 1.46 -5.70
CA LYS A 585 41.70 0.30 -5.69
C LYS A 585 41.06 -0.99 -5.16
N ASN A 586 40.16 -0.90 -4.18
CA ASN A 586 39.66 -2.03 -3.40
C ASN A 586 38.41 -2.65 -4.03
N TRP A 587 38.53 -3.14 -5.26
CA TRP A 587 37.41 -3.68 -6.04
C TRP A 587 36.62 -4.77 -5.31
N ARG A 588 37.28 -5.66 -4.56
CA ARG A 588 36.62 -6.70 -3.75
C ARG A 588 35.67 -6.13 -2.71
N MET A 589 36.07 -5.07 -2.02
CA MET A 589 35.24 -4.43 -0.99
C MET A 589 34.04 -3.70 -1.60
N ASN A 590 34.21 -3.09 -2.77
CA ASN A 590 33.09 -2.52 -3.53
C ASN A 590 32.03 -3.58 -3.87
N ILE A 591 32.42 -4.77 -4.36
CA ILE A 591 31.48 -5.87 -4.65
C ILE A 591 30.74 -6.33 -3.39
N VAL A 592 31.48 -6.58 -2.30
CA VAL A 592 30.89 -7.04 -1.03
C VAL A 592 29.88 -6.01 -0.50
N LEU A 593 30.25 -4.73 -0.40
CA LEU A 593 29.35 -3.68 0.08
C LEU A 593 28.14 -3.49 -0.85
N THR A 594 28.30 -3.62 -2.17
CA THR A 594 27.15 -3.56 -3.10
C THR A 594 26.17 -4.72 -2.87
N ALA A 595 26.68 -5.91 -2.54
CA ALA A 595 25.85 -7.08 -2.28
C ALA A 595 25.22 -7.10 -0.87
N THR A 596 25.81 -6.41 0.11
CA THR A 596 25.42 -6.54 1.52
C THR A 596 24.90 -5.28 2.20
N LEU A 597 25.25 -4.07 1.76
CA LEU A 597 24.94 -2.86 2.54
C LEU A 597 23.44 -2.61 2.66
N PHE A 598 22.73 -2.45 1.52
CA PHE A 598 21.29 -2.19 1.55
C PHE A 598 20.47 -3.41 1.99
N PRO A 599 20.65 -4.63 1.44
CA PRO A 599 19.94 -5.81 1.94
C PRO A 599 20.21 -6.10 3.42
N GLY A 600 21.43 -5.87 3.90
CA GLY A 600 21.79 -6.07 5.30
C GLY A 600 21.15 -5.05 6.25
N VAL A 601 21.00 -3.79 5.83
CA VAL A 601 20.22 -2.79 6.60
C VAL A 601 18.75 -3.19 6.66
N VAL A 602 18.14 -3.58 5.52
CA VAL A 602 16.74 -4.03 5.48
C VAL A 602 16.54 -5.26 6.37
N VAL A 603 17.33 -6.32 6.19
CA VAL A 603 17.27 -7.52 7.03
C VAL A 603 17.52 -7.20 8.51
N GLY A 604 18.43 -6.27 8.83
CA GLY A 604 18.66 -5.84 10.21
C GLY A 604 17.41 -5.19 10.85
N LEU A 605 16.73 -4.31 10.11
CA LEU A 605 15.48 -3.68 10.58
C LEU A 605 14.35 -4.71 10.76
N PHE A 606 14.17 -5.62 9.81
CA PHE A 606 13.15 -6.67 9.90
C PHE A 606 13.45 -7.69 11.01
N VAL A 607 14.72 -8.09 11.23
CA VAL A 607 15.10 -8.98 12.34
C VAL A 607 14.85 -8.32 13.71
N ILE A 608 15.06 -7.01 13.83
CA ILE A 608 14.69 -6.26 15.04
C ILE A 608 13.18 -6.28 15.24
N LEU A 609 12.38 -6.02 14.19
CA LEU A 609 10.92 -6.09 14.26
C LEU A 609 10.42 -7.49 14.64
N ASP A 610 10.91 -8.53 13.95
CA ASP A 610 10.57 -9.93 14.22
C ASP A 610 10.88 -10.32 15.68
N MET A 611 11.95 -9.82 16.28
CA MET A 611 12.26 -10.09 17.69
C MET A 611 11.13 -9.64 18.64
N PHE A 612 10.46 -8.52 18.35
CA PHE A 612 9.28 -8.07 19.10
C PHE A 612 8.02 -8.86 18.73
N LEU A 613 7.80 -9.15 17.44
CA LEU A 613 6.64 -9.95 16.98
C LEU A 613 6.64 -11.38 17.57
N TRP A 614 7.82 -11.99 17.70
CA TRP A 614 7.99 -13.28 18.38
C TRP A 614 7.75 -13.19 19.90
N GLY A 615 8.00 -12.04 20.53
CA GLY A 615 7.71 -11.83 21.95
C GLY A 615 6.21 -11.86 22.26
N ASP A 616 5.40 -11.26 21.39
CA ASP A 616 3.94 -11.20 21.50
C ASP A 616 3.21 -12.39 20.83
N ASN A 617 3.94 -13.37 20.30
CA ASN A 617 3.40 -14.52 19.54
C ASN A 617 2.53 -14.12 18.33
N ALA A 618 2.82 -12.98 17.70
CA ALA A 618 2.01 -12.45 16.60
C ALA A 618 2.04 -13.36 15.35
N ALA A 619 0.92 -13.50 14.65
CA ALA A 619 0.83 -14.31 13.43
C ALA A 619 1.63 -13.72 12.24
N THR A 620 1.97 -12.43 12.30
CA THR A 620 2.90 -11.75 11.38
C THR A 620 4.37 -12.16 11.54
N ALA A 621 4.75 -12.75 12.67
CA ALA A 621 6.14 -13.10 12.97
C ALA A 621 6.71 -14.05 11.91
N ILE A 622 7.82 -13.68 11.29
CA ILE A 622 8.40 -14.47 10.19
C ILE A 622 8.94 -15.78 10.75
N GLY A 623 8.20 -16.87 10.53
CA GLY A 623 8.60 -18.21 10.96
C GLY A 623 9.95 -18.61 10.37
N TRP A 624 10.79 -19.31 11.16
CA TRP A 624 12.20 -19.58 10.86
C TRP A 624 12.49 -20.13 9.45
N LYS A 625 11.57 -20.95 8.91
CA LYS A 625 11.67 -21.52 7.55
C LYS A 625 11.61 -20.44 6.47
N THR A 626 10.79 -19.41 6.65
CA THR A 626 10.66 -18.27 5.74
C THR A 626 11.90 -17.38 5.82
N GLY A 627 12.39 -17.10 7.04
CA GLY A 627 13.65 -16.37 7.24
C GLY A 627 14.85 -17.06 6.58
N LEU A 628 14.99 -18.38 6.76
CA LEU A 628 16.02 -19.19 6.09
C LEU A 628 15.87 -19.15 4.56
N TYR A 629 14.64 -19.21 4.05
CA TYR A 629 14.37 -19.11 2.61
C TYR A 629 14.82 -17.75 2.04
N LEU A 630 14.43 -16.64 2.67
CA LEU A 630 14.86 -15.29 2.26
C LEU A 630 16.39 -15.11 2.33
N LEU A 631 17.02 -15.60 3.40
CA LEU A 631 18.47 -15.58 3.55
C LEU A 631 19.16 -16.39 2.45
N SER A 632 18.61 -17.56 2.10
CA SER A 632 19.12 -18.39 1.00
C SER A 632 18.96 -17.71 -0.36
N LEU A 633 17.84 -17.01 -0.59
CA LEU A 633 17.60 -16.24 -1.82
C LEU A 633 18.60 -15.08 -1.97
N TRP A 634 18.92 -14.38 -0.88
CA TRP A 634 19.93 -13.32 -0.87
C TRP A 634 21.34 -13.87 -1.13
N ILE A 635 21.77 -14.91 -0.41
CA ILE A 635 23.15 -15.45 -0.49
C ILE A 635 23.39 -16.27 -1.76
N LEU A 636 22.43 -17.09 -2.20
CA LEU A 636 22.61 -18.03 -3.32
C LEU A 636 22.22 -17.44 -4.68
N VAL A 637 21.40 -16.38 -4.72
CA VAL A 637 20.94 -15.77 -5.97
C VAL A 637 21.37 -14.31 -6.07
N ALA A 638 20.93 -13.43 -5.16
CA ALA A 638 21.15 -11.99 -5.31
C ALA A 638 22.65 -11.61 -5.26
N ALA A 639 23.40 -12.08 -4.26
CA ALA A 639 24.82 -11.75 -4.11
C ALA A 639 25.69 -12.28 -5.28
N PRO A 640 25.52 -13.52 -5.78
CA PRO A 640 26.16 -13.98 -7.02
C PRO A 640 25.80 -13.13 -8.25
N LEU A 641 24.55 -12.69 -8.39
CA LEU A 641 24.14 -11.80 -9.50
C LEU A 641 24.84 -10.44 -9.42
N VAL A 642 25.00 -9.86 -8.22
CA VAL A 642 25.83 -8.65 -8.00
C VAL A 642 27.28 -8.89 -8.43
N CYS A 643 27.89 -10.01 -8.01
CA CYS A 643 29.26 -10.37 -8.41
C CYS A 643 29.42 -10.48 -9.94
N VAL A 644 28.46 -11.10 -10.64
CA VAL A 644 28.42 -11.19 -12.11
C VAL A 644 28.30 -9.79 -12.74
N GLY A 645 27.41 -8.95 -12.20
CA GLY A 645 27.27 -7.55 -12.58
C GLY A 645 28.58 -6.78 -12.49
N SER A 646 29.23 -6.82 -11.32
CA SER A 646 30.50 -6.12 -11.08
C SER A 646 31.65 -6.66 -11.91
N TRP A 647 31.71 -7.96 -12.17
CA TRP A 647 32.69 -8.55 -13.09
C TRP A 647 32.54 -8.00 -14.52
N MET A 648 31.29 -7.86 -15.01
CA MET A 648 31.03 -7.18 -16.29
C MET A 648 31.42 -5.70 -16.22
N GLY A 649 31.08 -5.00 -15.13
CA GLY A 649 31.39 -3.58 -14.94
C GLY A 649 32.89 -3.29 -14.92
N PHE A 650 33.70 -4.09 -14.22
CA PHE A 650 35.16 -3.93 -14.21
C PHE A 650 35.81 -4.31 -15.54
N LYS A 651 35.21 -5.22 -16.33
CA LYS A 651 35.70 -5.58 -17.68
C LYS A 651 35.46 -4.51 -18.73
N GLN A 652 34.37 -3.76 -18.67
CA GLN A 652 34.12 -2.65 -19.59
C GLN A 652 35.21 -1.55 -19.45
N PRO A 653 35.51 -0.79 -20.51
CA PRO A 653 36.42 0.36 -20.39
C PRO A 653 35.90 1.35 -19.33
N THR A 654 36.80 2.16 -18.77
CA THR A 654 36.40 3.32 -17.98
C THR A 654 35.61 4.28 -18.86
N ILE A 655 34.63 4.97 -18.28
CA ILE A 655 34.01 6.14 -18.90
C ILE A 655 35.13 7.14 -19.23
N GLU A 656 35.26 7.48 -20.51
CA GLU A 656 36.27 8.41 -21.00
C GLU A 656 35.92 9.82 -20.52
N LEU A 657 36.83 10.42 -19.75
CA LEU A 657 36.73 11.79 -19.27
C LEU A 657 37.16 12.74 -20.40
N PRO A 658 36.39 13.79 -20.73
CA PRO A 658 36.74 14.70 -21.82
C PRO A 658 37.96 15.57 -21.52
N VAL A 659 38.27 15.80 -20.23
CA VAL A 659 39.40 16.65 -19.80
C VAL A 659 40.24 15.91 -18.75
N LYS A 660 41.55 16.14 -18.76
CA LYS A 660 42.49 15.60 -17.75
C LYS A 660 42.50 16.48 -16.50
N THR A 661 42.54 15.84 -15.33
CA THR A 661 42.64 16.54 -14.04
C THR A 661 44.04 17.09 -13.78
N ASN A 662 44.14 18.34 -13.32
CA ASN A 662 45.35 18.98 -12.86
C ASN A 662 45.94 18.30 -11.62
N GLN A 663 47.26 18.42 -11.43
CA GLN A 663 47.94 17.83 -10.26
C GLN A 663 47.55 18.55 -8.97
N ILE A 664 47.61 19.88 -8.98
CA ILE A 664 47.20 20.75 -7.87
C ILE A 664 45.71 21.05 -8.05
N ALA A 665 44.93 20.96 -6.98
CA ALA A 665 43.52 21.33 -6.97
C ALA A 665 43.38 22.85 -6.83
N ARG A 666 42.50 23.47 -7.62
CA ARG A 666 42.13 24.88 -7.46
C ARG A 666 41.54 25.12 -6.06
N VAL A 667 41.88 26.26 -5.46
CA VAL A 667 41.26 26.74 -4.22
C VAL A 667 39.84 27.20 -4.53
N ILE A 668 38.87 26.69 -3.78
CA ILE A 668 37.46 27.06 -3.93
C ILE A 668 37.25 28.40 -3.20
N PRO A 669 36.62 29.42 -3.82
CA PRO A 669 36.32 30.68 -3.15
C PRO A 669 35.52 30.46 -1.86
N PRO A 670 35.80 31.19 -0.77
CA PRO A 670 34.97 31.14 0.43
C PRO A 670 33.56 31.65 0.08
N GLY A 671 32.55 30.83 0.35
CA GLY A 671 31.15 31.21 0.11
C GLY A 671 30.69 32.34 1.03
N PRO A 672 29.62 33.07 0.67
CA PRO A 672 29.04 34.09 1.53
C PRO A 672 28.60 33.49 2.88
N ASN A 673 28.88 34.20 3.97
CA ASN A 673 28.57 33.76 5.33
C ASN A 673 27.05 33.79 5.59
N CYS A 674 26.56 32.91 6.47
CA CYS A 674 25.14 32.79 6.82
C CYS A 674 24.51 34.03 7.51
N ALA A 675 25.26 35.13 7.70
CA ALA A 675 24.74 36.37 8.29
C ALA A 675 23.78 37.11 7.35
N ASP A 676 24.02 37.06 6.03
CA ASP A 676 23.20 37.74 5.02
C ASP A 676 22.17 36.79 4.37
N MET A 677 21.20 36.34 5.17
CA MET A 677 20.19 35.36 4.75
C MET A 677 19.17 35.88 3.71
N THR A 678 19.30 37.13 3.26
CA THR A 678 18.41 37.80 2.28
C THR A 678 18.81 37.61 0.82
N SER A 679 20.02 37.09 0.53
CA SER A 679 20.47 36.85 -0.85
C SER A 679 20.24 35.39 -1.28
N LEU A 680 19.76 35.20 -2.52
CA LEU A 680 19.58 33.87 -3.12
C LEU A 680 20.88 33.06 -3.08
N THR A 681 22.02 33.75 -3.19
CA THR A 681 23.39 33.26 -3.17
C THR A 681 23.82 32.67 -1.82
N ALA A 682 23.31 33.18 -0.69
CA ALA A 682 23.68 32.69 0.64
C ALA A 682 23.17 31.27 0.91
N TRP A 683 21.98 30.92 0.41
CA TRP A 683 21.37 29.60 0.64
C TRP A 683 22.12 28.47 -0.07
N TYR A 684 22.77 28.76 -1.20
CA TYR A 684 23.62 27.79 -1.93
C TYR A 684 24.93 27.47 -1.20
N GLY A 685 25.43 28.40 -0.37
CA GLY A 685 26.69 28.26 0.36
C GLY A 685 26.67 27.17 1.43
N HIS A 686 25.53 26.93 2.08
CA HIS A 686 25.41 25.87 3.09
C HIS A 686 25.05 24.52 2.44
N PRO A 687 25.90 23.48 2.53
CA PRO A 687 25.73 22.25 1.75
C PRO A 687 24.51 21.42 2.18
N VAL A 688 24.16 21.43 3.47
CA VAL A 688 22.99 20.70 3.99
C VAL A 688 21.70 21.40 3.59
N LEU A 689 21.63 22.74 3.77
CA LEU A 689 20.41 23.51 3.49
C LEU A 689 20.06 23.47 2.00
N SER A 690 21.05 23.68 1.13
CA SER A 690 20.85 23.58 -0.33
C SER A 690 20.49 22.17 -0.79
N SER A 691 20.94 21.11 -0.11
CA SER A 691 20.54 19.74 -0.42
C SER A 691 19.12 19.40 0.06
N LEU A 692 18.69 19.95 1.20
CA LEU A 692 17.31 19.78 1.70
C LEU A 692 16.32 20.53 0.81
N LEU A 693 16.54 21.82 0.53
CA LEU A 693 15.61 22.66 -0.24
C LEU A 693 15.29 22.08 -1.62
N SER A 694 16.27 21.47 -2.30
CA SER A 694 16.07 20.82 -3.60
C SER A 694 15.20 19.55 -3.55
N GLY A 695 15.04 18.94 -2.37
CA GLY A 695 14.21 17.74 -2.19
C GLY A 695 12.70 18.01 -2.17
N ILE A 696 12.29 19.27 -1.98
CA ILE A 696 10.87 19.67 -1.89
C ILE A 696 10.15 19.42 -3.22
N LEU A 697 10.77 19.74 -4.36
CA LEU A 697 10.12 19.63 -5.67
C LEU A 697 9.90 18.17 -6.12
N PRO A 698 10.90 17.25 -6.02
CA PRO A 698 10.66 15.82 -6.24
C PRO A 698 9.65 15.19 -5.28
N PHE A 699 9.59 15.65 -4.02
CA PHE A 699 8.57 15.20 -3.06
C PHE A 699 7.16 15.70 -3.46
N GLY A 700 7.02 16.99 -3.80
CA GLY A 700 5.76 17.58 -4.24
C GLY A 700 5.20 16.97 -5.53
N ALA A 701 6.06 16.40 -6.39
CA ALA A 701 5.65 15.66 -7.57
C ALA A 701 4.99 14.29 -7.28
N VAL A 702 5.09 13.79 -6.04
CA VAL A 702 4.63 12.44 -5.63
C VAL A 702 3.67 12.49 -4.43
N CYS A 703 3.55 13.63 -3.73
CA CYS A 703 2.84 13.70 -2.45
C CYS A 703 1.35 13.31 -2.51
N ILE A 704 0.66 13.56 -3.62
CA ILE A 704 -0.76 13.17 -3.80
C ILE A 704 -0.87 11.65 -3.95
N GLU A 705 -0.07 11.03 -4.83
CA GLU A 705 -0.04 9.57 -4.94
C GLU A 705 0.43 8.87 -3.68
N LEU A 706 1.33 9.51 -2.92
CA LEU A 706 1.79 8.97 -1.66
C LEU A 706 0.63 8.82 -0.67
N PHE A 707 -0.31 9.76 -0.63
CA PHE A 707 -1.53 9.64 0.17
C PHE A 707 -2.36 8.41 -0.24
N THR A 708 -2.65 8.27 -1.53
CA THR A 708 -3.42 7.12 -2.06
C THR A 708 -2.73 5.78 -1.80
N ILE A 709 -1.41 5.71 -2.00
CA ILE A 709 -0.60 4.52 -1.71
C ILE A 709 -0.61 4.20 -0.21
N MET A 710 -0.57 5.20 0.67
CA MET A 710 -0.62 5.00 2.12
C MET A 710 -2.00 4.54 2.60
N ASN A 711 -3.09 5.08 2.04
CA ASN A 711 -4.45 4.58 2.32
C ASN A 711 -4.59 3.11 1.88
N ALA A 712 -4.05 2.75 0.71
CA ALA A 712 -4.07 1.36 0.26
C ALA A 712 -3.24 0.41 1.15
N LEU A 713 -2.09 0.86 1.66
CA LEU A 713 -1.22 0.06 2.52
C LEU A 713 -1.78 -0.10 3.96
N TRP A 714 -2.35 0.96 4.56
CA TRP A 714 -2.70 0.98 5.99
C TRP A 714 -4.20 0.99 6.28
N LEU A 715 -5.04 1.52 5.39
CA LEU A 715 -6.51 1.43 5.49
C LEU A 715 -7.06 0.27 4.65
N HIS A 716 -6.17 -0.66 4.27
CA HIS A 716 -6.39 -1.85 3.45
C HIS A 716 -7.00 -1.62 2.04
N GLN A 717 -7.26 -0.38 1.59
CA GLN A 717 -7.91 -0.09 0.30
C GLN A 717 -7.16 -0.68 -0.92
N TYR A 718 -7.85 -0.90 -2.04
CA TYR A 718 -7.20 -1.44 -3.25
C TYR A 718 -6.65 -0.32 -4.15
N TYR A 719 -5.33 -0.29 -4.34
CA TYR A 719 -4.71 0.55 -5.37
C TYR A 719 -4.71 -0.19 -6.72
N TYR A 720 -5.50 0.27 -7.68
CA TYR A 720 -5.64 -0.37 -9.00
C TYR A 720 -5.09 0.48 -10.17
N ILE A 721 -4.76 1.76 -9.93
CA ILE A 721 -4.43 2.75 -10.96
C ILE A 721 -2.95 2.68 -11.40
N PHE A 722 -2.43 1.48 -11.72
CA PHE A 722 -1.03 1.27 -12.14
C PHE A 722 -0.63 2.09 -13.38
N GLY A 723 -1.58 2.41 -14.26
CA GLY A 723 -1.40 3.32 -15.39
C GLY A 723 -0.91 4.71 -14.97
N PHE A 724 -1.49 5.23 -13.89
CA PHE A 724 -1.17 6.55 -13.37
C PHE A 724 0.16 6.57 -12.62
N LEU A 725 0.39 5.56 -11.77
CA LEU A 725 1.68 5.36 -11.08
C LEU A 725 2.88 5.36 -12.05
N ALA A 726 2.71 4.80 -13.25
CA ALA A 726 3.73 4.81 -14.29
C ALA A 726 4.08 6.25 -14.76
N VAL A 727 3.07 7.11 -14.96
CA VAL A 727 3.26 8.50 -15.35
C VAL A 727 3.95 9.30 -14.24
N VAL A 728 3.52 9.11 -13.00
CA VAL A 728 4.10 9.77 -11.81
C VAL A 728 5.58 9.41 -11.66
N VAL A 729 5.95 8.14 -11.84
CA VAL A 729 7.34 7.70 -11.77
C VAL A 729 8.20 8.27 -12.90
N LEU A 730 7.65 8.47 -14.11
CA LEU A 730 8.34 9.17 -15.19
C LEU A 730 8.55 10.66 -14.87
N ILE A 731 7.54 11.32 -14.30
CA ILE A 731 7.64 12.73 -13.84
C ILE A 731 8.63 12.86 -12.67
N LEU A 732 8.67 11.90 -11.74
CA LEU A 732 9.67 11.84 -10.67
C LEU A 732 11.09 11.72 -11.23
N VAL A 733 11.30 10.88 -12.24
CA VAL A 733 12.62 10.75 -12.91
C VAL A 733 13.01 12.07 -13.59
N ALA A 734 12.07 12.75 -14.25
CA ALA A 734 12.32 14.05 -14.88
C ALA A 734 12.63 15.16 -13.85
N THR A 735 11.77 15.34 -12.84
CA THR A 735 11.99 16.33 -11.76
C THR A 735 13.30 16.11 -11.01
N CYS A 736 13.64 14.88 -10.65
CA CYS A 736 14.93 14.57 -10.04
C CYS A 736 16.10 14.93 -10.96
N ALA A 737 16.03 14.60 -12.25
CA ALA A 737 17.09 14.90 -13.20
C ALA A 737 17.27 16.42 -13.41
N GLU A 738 16.18 17.16 -13.58
CA GLU A 738 16.20 18.61 -13.77
C GLU A 738 16.76 19.35 -12.55
N ILE A 739 16.23 19.06 -11.36
CA ILE A 739 16.68 19.72 -10.12
C ILE A 739 18.14 19.39 -9.83
N ALA A 740 18.58 18.14 -10.03
CA ALA A 740 19.98 17.79 -9.90
C ALA A 740 20.87 18.59 -10.86
N ILE A 741 20.50 18.67 -12.15
CA ILE A 741 21.24 19.42 -13.17
C ILE A 741 21.31 20.92 -12.84
N VAL A 742 20.19 21.54 -12.46
CA VAL A 742 20.13 22.97 -12.11
C VAL A 742 20.99 23.26 -10.87
N MET A 743 20.88 22.46 -9.81
CA MET A 743 21.69 22.62 -8.59
C MET A 743 23.18 22.37 -8.85
N CYS A 744 23.52 21.40 -9.70
CA CYS A 744 24.88 21.16 -10.15
C CYS A 744 25.42 22.31 -11.01
N TYR A 745 24.60 22.90 -11.87
CA TYR A 745 25.01 24.04 -12.70
C TYR A 745 25.36 25.26 -11.84
N PHE A 746 24.47 25.65 -10.92
CA PHE A 746 24.75 26.74 -9.98
C PHE A 746 25.98 26.47 -9.13
N GLN A 747 26.21 25.23 -8.68
CA GLN A 747 27.44 24.87 -7.96
C GLN A 747 28.71 25.10 -8.80
N LEU A 748 28.70 24.69 -10.07
CA LEU A 748 29.84 24.87 -10.98
C LEU A 748 30.06 26.36 -11.33
N CYS A 749 29.01 27.16 -11.46
CA CYS A 749 29.11 28.61 -11.64
C CYS A 749 29.78 29.32 -10.44
N HIS A 750 29.68 28.75 -9.25
CA HIS A 750 30.38 29.20 -8.03
C HIS A 750 31.80 28.64 -7.85
N GLU A 751 32.39 28.06 -8.91
CA GLU A 751 33.74 27.48 -8.90
C GLU A 751 33.95 26.29 -7.92
N ASP A 752 32.88 25.65 -7.43
CA ASP A 752 32.98 24.45 -6.59
C ASP A 752 32.85 23.17 -7.44
N TYR A 753 33.96 22.48 -7.64
CA TYR A 753 34.02 21.22 -8.41
C TYR A 753 33.52 19.98 -7.63
N ARG A 754 33.11 20.09 -6.37
CA ARG A 754 32.76 18.94 -5.50
C ARG A 754 31.30 18.50 -5.65
N TRP A 755 30.85 18.33 -6.90
CA TRP A 755 29.44 18.05 -7.22
C TRP A 755 28.99 16.62 -6.87
N TRP A 756 29.90 15.63 -6.85
CA TRP A 756 29.60 14.19 -6.73
C TRP A 756 28.58 13.81 -5.64
N TRP A 757 28.81 14.24 -4.39
CA TRP A 757 27.89 13.96 -3.28
C TRP A 757 26.70 14.91 -3.25
N LYS A 758 26.87 16.18 -3.64
CA LYS A 758 25.78 17.16 -3.66
C LYS A 758 24.69 16.75 -4.67
N ALA A 759 25.09 16.30 -5.86
CA ALA A 759 24.19 15.76 -6.89
C ALA A 759 23.36 14.55 -6.40
N PHE A 760 23.93 13.67 -5.57
CA PHE A 760 23.20 12.57 -4.96
C PHE A 760 22.26 13.08 -3.85
N LEU A 761 22.77 13.89 -2.92
CA LEU A 761 22.05 14.37 -1.75
C LEU A 761 20.90 15.34 -2.07
N CYS A 762 21.04 16.15 -3.13
CA CYS A 762 20.02 17.10 -3.57
C CYS A 762 18.67 16.45 -3.93
N CYS A 763 18.68 15.23 -4.46
CA CYS A 763 17.45 14.48 -4.75
C CYS A 763 17.12 13.48 -3.65
N ALA A 764 18.12 12.85 -3.03
CA ALA A 764 17.94 11.91 -1.92
C ALA A 764 17.20 12.52 -0.72
N SER A 765 17.35 13.83 -0.48
CA SER A 765 16.63 14.58 0.56
C SER A 765 15.10 14.52 0.45
N SER A 766 14.55 14.22 -0.74
CA SER A 766 13.11 13.97 -0.92
C SER A 766 12.58 12.84 -0.02
N GLY A 767 13.42 11.85 0.32
CA GLY A 767 13.08 10.80 1.28
C GLY A 767 12.95 11.28 2.74
N VAL A 768 13.55 12.42 3.10
CA VAL A 768 13.36 13.05 4.42
C VAL A 768 11.98 13.69 4.50
N TYR A 769 11.53 14.35 3.42
CA TYR A 769 10.17 14.88 3.32
C TYR A 769 9.12 13.76 3.30
N MET A 770 9.40 12.66 2.60
CA MET A 770 8.56 11.45 2.63
C MET A 770 8.44 10.88 4.04
N PHE A 771 9.53 10.82 4.81
CA PHE A 771 9.49 10.36 6.20
C PHE A 771 8.73 11.34 7.12
N ALA A 772 8.93 12.64 6.96
CA ALA A 772 8.17 13.65 7.71
C ALA A 772 6.67 13.59 7.40
N TYR A 773 6.29 13.34 6.13
CA TYR A 773 4.91 13.10 5.72
C TYR A 773 4.35 11.81 6.34
N ALA A 774 5.14 10.74 6.41
CA ALA A 774 4.74 9.52 7.11
C ALA A 774 4.53 9.74 8.62
N VAL A 775 5.32 10.60 9.27
CA VAL A 775 5.08 11.00 10.67
C VAL A 775 3.78 11.79 10.80
N TRP A 776 3.51 12.75 9.90
CA TRP A 776 2.26 13.51 9.89
C TRP A 776 1.03 12.61 9.70
N TYR A 777 1.07 11.72 8.70
CA TYR A 777 -0.01 10.77 8.42
C TYR A 777 -0.29 9.83 9.60
N PHE A 778 0.74 9.42 10.35
CA PHE A 778 0.58 8.62 11.57
C PHE A 778 -0.25 9.30 12.65
N PHE A 779 -0.13 10.63 12.82
CA PHE A 779 -0.86 11.35 13.86
C PHE A 779 -2.25 11.86 13.42
N GLU A 780 -2.45 12.14 12.13
CA GLU A 780 -3.68 12.76 11.62
C GLU A 780 -4.66 11.78 10.96
N GLN A 781 -4.20 10.64 10.44
CA GLN A 781 -5.02 9.71 9.66
C GLN A 781 -5.12 8.29 10.25
N LEU A 782 -4.25 7.93 11.21
CA LEU A 782 -4.14 6.59 11.76
C LEU A 782 -4.42 6.57 13.27
N ASP A 783 -5.51 5.93 13.70
CA ASP A 783 -5.78 5.60 15.12
C ASP A 783 -5.01 4.34 15.54
N ILE A 784 -3.68 4.33 15.36
CA ILE A 784 -2.85 3.17 15.70
C ILE A 784 -2.59 3.12 17.21
N GLN A 785 -3.03 2.03 17.84
CA GLN A 785 -2.91 1.84 19.28
C GLN A 785 -1.91 0.73 19.63
N GLY A 786 -0.90 1.10 20.42
CA GLY A 786 0.10 0.17 20.97
C GLY A 786 1.49 0.29 20.34
N LEU A 787 2.49 -0.24 21.06
CA LEU A 787 3.91 -0.08 20.72
C LEU A 787 4.33 -0.90 19.49
N ILE A 788 3.93 -2.18 19.41
CA ILE A 788 4.30 -3.05 18.28
C ILE A 788 3.71 -2.56 16.95
N PRO A 789 2.41 -2.21 16.86
CA PRO A 789 1.82 -1.59 15.65
C PRO A 789 2.57 -0.33 15.19
N THR A 790 2.91 0.54 16.15
CA THR A 790 3.72 1.74 15.90
C THR A 790 5.12 1.38 15.35
N MET A 791 5.76 0.33 15.88
CA MET A 791 7.04 -0.16 15.37
C MET A 791 6.94 -0.75 13.96
N ILE A 792 5.89 -1.53 13.66
CA ILE A 792 5.61 -2.03 12.30
C ILE A 792 5.53 -0.84 11.35
N TYR A 793 4.70 0.16 11.67
CA TYR A 793 4.52 1.35 10.84
C TYR A 793 5.85 2.06 10.53
N PHE A 794 6.61 2.45 11.56
CA PHE A 794 7.85 3.20 11.35
C PHE A 794 8.98 2.40 10.69
N ILE A 795 9.04 1.07 10.89
CA ILE A 795 10.05 0.23 10.24
C ILE A 795 9.72 0.00 8.76
N TYR A 796 8.46 -0.22 8.41
CA TYR A 796 8.01 -0.34 7.02
C TYR A 796 8.17 0.99 6.28
N MET A 797 7.62 2.09 6.83
CA MET A 797 7.75 3.42 6.22
C MET A 797 9.20 3.90 6.15
N GLY A 798 10.02 3.63 7.17
CA GLY A 798 11.46 3.92 7.14
C GLY A 798 12.20 3.16 6.04
N THR A 799 11.85 1.89 5.80
CA THR A 799 12.41 1.07 4.71
C THR A 799 12.01 1.59 3.33
N ILE A 800 10.75 2.01 3.17
CA ILE A 800 10.25 2.65 1.94
C ILE A 800 10.99 3.98 1.70
N CYS A 801 11.11 4.84 2.72
CA CYS A 801 11.82 6.11 2.64
C CYS A 801 13.32 5.94 2.30
N LEU A 802 13.99 4.93 2.88
CA LEU A 802 15.38 4.60 2.54
C LEU A 802 15.51 4.15 1.08
N THR A 803 14.57 3.33 0.60
CA THR A 803 14.54 2.86 -0.79
C THR A 803 14.32 4.03 -1.76
N PHE A 804 13.39 4.94 -1.44
CA PHE A 804 13.11 6.16 -2.19
C PHE A 804 14.30 7.14 -2.20
N THR A 805 15.00 7.27 -1.06
CA THR A 805 16.24 8.06 -0.92
C THR A 805 17.34 7.58 -1.87
N LEU A 806 17.54 6.26 -1.97
CA LEU A 806 18.52 5.66 -2.88
C LEU A 806 18.11 5.81 -4.36
N LEU A 807 16.81 5.63 -4.66
CA LEU A 807 16.23 5.80 -6.00
C LEU A 807 16.45 7.23 -6.53
N THR A 808 15.92 8.23 -5.82
CA THR A 808 15.97 9.64 -6.22
C THR A 808 17.41 10.17 -6.24
N GLY A 809 18.23 9.81 -5.24
CA GLY A 809 19.65 10.16 -5.21
C GLY A 809 20.45 9.60 -6.38
N ALA A 810 20.19 8.35 -6.80
CA ALA A 810 20.85 7.80 -7.98
C ALA A 810 20.40 8.48 -9.28
N ILE A 811 19.11 8.79 -9.45
CA ILE A 811 18.62 9.53 -10.63
C ILE A 811 19.36 10.88 -10.74
N GLY A 812 19.39 11.66 -9.66
CA GLY A 812 20.11 12.95 -9.63
C GLY A 812 21.61 12.80 -9.91
N PHE A 813 22.26 11.80 -9.31
CA PHE A 813 23.67 11.51 -9.56
C PHE A 813 23.99 11.19 -11.03
N TYR A 814 23.21 10.29 -11.67
CA TYR A 814 23.43 9.94 -13.07
C TYR A 814 23.08 11.08 -14.03
N ALA A 815 22.06 11.88 -13.73
CA ALA A 815 21.72 13.08 -14.49
C ALA A 815 22.87 14.10 -14.46
N CYS A 816 23.43 14.40 -13.28
CA CYS A 816 24.60 15.27 -13.14
C CYS A 816 25.84 14.71 -13.82
N LEU A 817 26.14 13.41 -13.66
CA LEU A 817 27.29 12.79 -14.33
C LEU A 817 27.16 12.90 -15.87
N TRP A 818 25.97 12.66 -16.42
CA TRP A 818 25.70 12.83 -17.84
C TRP A 818 25.86 14.30 -18.29
N PHE A 819 25.29 15.24 -17.52
CA PHE A 819 25.37 16.68 -17.78
C PHE A 819 26.81 17.19 -17.77
N VAL A 820 27.59 16.88 -16.72
CA VAL A 820 29.00 17.29 -16.58
C VAL A 820 29.84 16.69 -17.73
N LEU A 821 29.66 15.40 -18.05
CA LEU A 821 30.33 14.79 -19.21
C LEU A 821 29.92 15.43 -20.55
N LYS A 822 28.70 15.97 -20.66
CA LYS A 822 28.19 16.62 -21.87
C LYS A 822 28.76 18.04 -22.02
N ILE A 823 28.69 18.89 -21.00
CA ILE A 823 29.15 20.29 -21.09
C ILE A 823 30.67 20.37 -21.30
N PHE A 824 31.46 19.58 -20.56
CA PHE A 824 32.92 19.58 -20.69
C PHE A 824 33.44 18.87 -21.94
N LYS A 825 32.56 18.22 -22.71
CA LYS A 825 32.88 17.65 -24.03
C LYS A 825 32.66 18.63 -25.20
N GLU A 826 31.78 19.62 -25.03
CA GLU A 826 31.61 20.68 -26.04
C GLU A 826 32.71 21.78 -25.92
N LEU A 827 33.34 21.87 -24.74
CA LEU A 827 34.56 22.64 -24.49
C LEU A 827 35.76 22.08 -25.28
N LYS A 828 36.17 22.80 -26.34
CA LYS A 828 37.38 22.49 -27.12
C LYS A 828 38.62 23.05 -26.42
N VAL A 829 39.16 22.25 -25.49
CA VAL A 829 40.35 22.63 -24.70
C VAL A 829 41.66 22.15 -25.35
N ASP A 830 41.59 21.23 -26.32
CA ASP A 830 42.73 20.70 -27.12
C ASP A 830 43.13 21.62 -28.30
#